data_AF-A0A0V1JN06-F1
#
_entry.id   AF-A0A0V1JN06-F1
#
_cell.length_a   1.000
_cell.length_b   1.000
_cell.length_c   1.000
_cell.angle_alpha   90.00
_cell.angle_beta   90.00
_cell.angle_gamma   90.00
#
_symmetry.space_group_name_H-M   'P 1'
#
loop_
_entity.id
_entity.type
_entity.pdbx_description
1 polymer ?
#
loop_
_entity_poly.entity_id
_entity_poly.type
_entity_poly.pdbx_seq_one_letter_code
_entity_poly.pdbx_strand_id
1 'polypeptide(L)'
;MFKWKRKAKTSLIEHVQKWIESSADDQNENLSDSEADCVTLLKRKKTFCLEDVPTKVERLKNEGILFAELEKYSESIERFQAAIELQPDDGRLHEMLSQVFLMRGEDFLAIQAAEKAVKCCPYWAEAYQTLARAQLNFGELNLAVESFRSANSIDNTNEEIEQELQSALLLQAQRNALCDTNGSIDLFTVCYCIFITQQHFFLHALHTVRMIIRRFTNLAKVEQKKLIDRVQHSIALSWKVRDLNIFITETFEDALAQVVNLSRRFCNDPLFGLPIVVKDCFSTKSVRTTLGSKALENYKPNFTSTVVEKLLQRGCVLLGKTNMDEFCMGTSSTNSYFGPVKNPWTFEVWRGKFDKEYNLQNDWYITGGSSGGSAAAVACDTGGSCRNPAAHCGVVGFKPTYGLLSRHGLVPLINSLDCVGILAKRVKDVSLALDAMAGRDWKDSTMEFYTPYLSADVVKYWKLISSILEREGGCKLVELSLPHTRFSHVCYHILGCCEIASNMSRYDGMEYGYRANDEISFRSMLTSSRQESLSDVVRQRILAGNFFLLKNNYDKFYVKSLQIRRLIYEDYLRVFNDQTVDVLLTPATSSDAPLFSQLKKDNCNLIQERRDDYFTLPANLAGLPALVLPVGLSGQNLPVGLQLIGKHFGEKQLLQLAQWLEARLSFENLSPDLLMKI
;
A
#
# COMPACT_ATOMS: atom_id res chain seq x y z
N MET A 1 8.96 -24.87 36.44
CA MET A 1 7.86 -24.24 35.68
C MET A 1 6.77 -23.91 36.67
N PHE A 2 6.62 -22.62 36.99
CA PHE A 2 5.63 -22.14 37.95
C PHE A 2 4.25 -22.10 37.30
N LYS A 3 3.18 -22.11 38.10
CA LYS A 3 1.80 -22.04 37.63
C LYS A 3 1.11 -20.82 38.25
N TRP A 4 0.20 -20.20 37.50
CA TRP A 4 -0.69 -19.16 38.03
C TRP A 4 -1.50 -19.69 39.23
N LYS A 5 -1.45 -18.98 40.36
CA LYS A 5 -2.02 -19.45 41.65
C LYS A 5 -3.33 -18.78 42.05
N ARG A 6 -3.62 -17.57 41.57
CA ARG A 6 -4.75 -16.75 42.05
C ARG A 6 -6.01 -17.02 41.24
N LYS A 7 -6.91 -17.82 41.80
CA LYS A 7 -8.21 -18.12 41.18
C LYS A 7 -9.20 -16.96 41.30
N ALA A 8 -9.89 -16.63 40.22
CA ALA A 8 -11.06 -15.75 40.28
C ALA A 8 -12.20 -16.42 41.08
N LYS A 9 -13.02 -15.62 41.78
CA LYS A 9 -14.21 -16.13 42.50
C LYS A 9 -15.27 -16.54 41.47
N THR A 10 -15.93 -17.69 41.66
CA THR A 10 -16.91 -18.23 40.70
C THR A 10 -18.03 -17.25 40.37
N SER A 11 -18.57 -16.56 41.37
CA SER A 11 -19.59 -15.52 41.20
C SER A 11 -19.14 -14.27 40.43
N LEU A 12 -17.82 -14.06 40.31
CA LEU A 12 -17.21 -12.99 39.53
C LEU A 12 -16.93 -13.45 38.09
N ILE A 13 -16.54 -14.72 37.90
CA ILE A 13 -16.39 -15.34 36.58
C ILE A 13 -17.73 -15.26 35.82
N GLU A 14 -18.84 -15.67 36.44
CA GLU A 14 -20.18 -15.56 35.83
C GLU A 14 -20.58 -14.11 35.49
N HIS A 15 -20.15 -13.13 36.31
CA HIS A 15 -20.48 -11.72 36.12
C HIS A 15 -19.68 -11.11 34.96
N VAL A 16 -18.39 -11.43 34.86
CA VAL A 16 -17.52 -10.94 33.77
C VAL A 16 -17.79 -11.69 32.47
N GLN A 17 -18.14 -12.98 32.50
CA GLN A 17 -18.61 -13.71 31.32
C GLN A 17 -19.88 -13.08 30.74
N LYS A 18 -20.92 -12.88 31.56
CA LYS A 18 -22.15 -12.18 31.13
C LYS A 18 -21.89 -10.77 30.61
N TRP A 19 -20.92 -10.05 31.20
CA TRP A 19 -20.54 -8.73 30.71
C TRP A 19 -19.84 -8.79 29.34
N ILE A 20 -18.92 -9.74 29.13
CA ILE A 20 -18.24 -9.98 27.84
C ILE A 20 -19.26 -10.41 26.77
N GLU A 21 -20.21 -11.29 27.12
CA GLU A 21 -21.30 -11.72 26.24
C GLU A 21 -22.19 -10.53 25.85
N SER A 22 -22.66 -9.73 26.82
CA SER A 22 -23.45 -8.52 26.53
C SER A 22 -22.69 -7.44 25.74
N SER A 23 -21.36 -7.43 25.83
CA SER A 23 -20.50 -6.52 25.06
C SER A 23 -20.20 -7.03 23.63
N ALA A 24 -20.59 -8.27 23.32
CA ALA A 24 -20.48 -8.87 21.99
C ALA A 24 -21.77 -8.74 21.18
N ASP A 25 -22.94 -8.82 21.83
CA ASP A 25 -24.24 -8.66 21.18
C ASP A 25 -24.50 -7.21 20.69
N ASP A 26 -23.93 -6.20 21.37
CA ASP A 26 -23.96 -4.77 21.00
C ASP A 26 -23.31 -4.46 19.61
N GLN A 27 -22.83 -5.47 18.86
CA GLN A 27 -22.38 -5.35 17.46
C GLN A 27 -23.33 -5.96 16.41
N ASN A 28 -24.48 -6.52 16.79
CA ASN A 28 -25.31 -7.34 15.87
C ASN A 28 -26.82 -6.97 15.77
N GLU A 29 -27.28 -5.86 16.36
CA GLU A 29 -28.67 -5.41 16.15
C GLU A 29 -28.83 -4.55 14.88
N ASN A 30 -29.71 -5.00 13.97
CA ASN A 30 -30.19 -4.19 12.86
C ASN A 30 -31.20 -3.15 13.38
N LEU A 31 -30.78 -1.89 13.50
CA LEU A 31 -31.67 -0.79 13.86
C LEU A 31 -32.62 -0.43 12.71
N SER A 32 -33.86 -0.91 12.79
CA SER A 32 -35.01 -0.35 12.06
C SER A 32 -35.54 0.91 12.75
N ASP A 33 -36.10 1.85 12.01
CA ASP A 33 -36.59 3.14 12.53
C ASP A 33 -37.64 3.02 13.63
N SER A 34 -37.28 3.40 14.87
CA SER A 34 -38.04 4.36 15.70
C SER A 34 -37.40 4.59 17.08
N GLU A 35 -37.29 5.86 17.46
CA GLU A 35 -37.23 6.38 18.85
C GLU A 35 -36.36 5.65 19.89
N ALA A 36 -35.17 5.18 19.51
CA ALA A 36 -34.12 4.76 20.45
C ALA A 36 -33.55 5.98 21.22
N ASP A 37 -34.27 6.38 22.28
CA ASP A 37 -34.06 7.60 23.07
C ASP A 37 -32.58 7.95 23.35
N CYS A 38 -32.14 9.08 22.77
CA CYS A 38 -30.81 9.64 22.98
C CYS A 38 -30.47 9.91 24.45
N VAL A 39 -31.47 10.17 25.31
CA VAL A 39 -31.27 10.34 26.76
C VAL A 39 -30.85 9.01 27.41
N THR A 40 -31.26 7.86 26.87
CA THR A 40 -30.87 6.53 27.35
C THR A 40 -29.42 6.18 26.96
N LEU A 41 -28.99 6.52 25.74
CA LEU A 41 -27.57 6.44 25.35
C LEU A 41 -26.67 7.40 26.15
N LEU A 42 -27.14 8.62 26.42
CA LEU A 42 -26.45 9.58 27.29
C LEU A 42 -26.39 9.09 28.76
N LYS A 43 -27.44 8.45 29.28
CA LYS A 43 -27.44 7.81 30.61
C LYS A 43 -26.40 6.69 30.69
N ARG A 44 -26.35 5.76 29.72
CA ARG A 44 -25.33 4.69 29.65
C ARG A 44 -23.90 5.24 29.60
N LYS A 45 -23.64 6.29 28.83
CA LYS A 45 -22.32 6.97 28.85
C LYS A 45 -22.03 7.68 30.19
N LYS A 46 -23.04 8.23 30.86
CA LYS A 46 -22.85 8.94 32.14
C LYS A 46 -22.47 8.02 33.30
N THR A 47 -22.93 6.77 33.32
CA THR A 47 -22.48 5.76 34.30
C THR A 47 -20.99 5.41 34.17
N PHE A 48 -20.43 5.42 32.96
CA PHE A 48 -18.99 5.16 32.75
C PHE A 48 -18.07 6.30 33.25
N CYS A 49 -18.63 7.48 33.52
CA CYS A 49 -17.91 8.66 34.02
C CYS A 49 -18.16 8.92 35.53
N LEU A 50 -18.77 7.97 36.26
CA LEU A 50 -19.08 8.08 37.69
C LEU A 50 -18.65 6.85 38.51
N GLU A 51 -17.88 5.93 37.92
CA GLU A 51 -17.18 4.86 38.64
C GLU A 51 -16.03 5.49 39.45
N ASP A 52 -15.95 5.21 40.75
CA ASP A 52 -14.86 5.74 41.58
C ASP A 52 -13.52 5.02 41.31
N VAL A 53 -12.41 5.68 41.63
CA VAL A 53 -11.07 5.16 41.33
C VAL A 53 -10.83 3.79 42.01
N PRO A 54 -11.19 3.56 43.29
CA PRO A 54 -11.06 2.24 43.93
C PRO A 54 -11.83 1.13 43.21
N THR A 55 -13.10 1.36 42.84
CA THR A 55 -13.92 0.37 42.12
C THR A 55 -13.34 0.06 40.75
N LYS A 56 -12.86 1.08 40.03
CA LYS A 56 -12.24 0.94 38.71
C LYS A 56 -10.91 0.16 38.78
N VAL A 57 -10.06 0.42 39.79
CA VAL A 57 -8.82 -0.33 40.03
C VAL A 57 -9.12 -1.79 40.33
N GLU A 58 -10.05 -2.07 41.24
CA GLU A 58 -10.43 -3.45 41.59
C GLU A 58 -11.03 -4.19 40.38
N ARG A 59 -11.83 -3.51 39.54
CA ARG A 59 -12.35 -4.08 38.29
C ARG A 59 -11.22 -4.44 37.32
N LEU A 60 -10.32 -3.52 37.01
CA LEU A 60 -9.18 -3.77 36.09
C LEU A 60 -8.26 -4.89 36.61
N LYS A 61 -8.00 -4.93 37.91
CA LYS A 61 -7.26 -6.01 38.58
C LYS A 61 -7.93 -7.38 38.40
N ASN A 62 -9.26 -7.46 38.51
CA ASN A 62 -9.99 -8.72 38.31
C ASN A 62 -10.11 -9.12 36.83
N GLU A 63 -10.25 -8.16 35.91
CA GLU A 63 -10.13 -8.41 34.46
C GLU A 63 -8.73 -8.98 34.12
N GLY A 64 -7.67 -8.41 34.70
CA GLY A 64 -6.29 -8.89 34.55
C GLY A 64 -6.08 -10.33 35.04
N ILE A 65 -6.68 -10.71 36.18
CA ILE A 65 -6.67 -12.10 36.69
C ILE A 65 -7.34 -13.04 35.68
N LEU A 66 -8.54 -12.70 35.21
CA LEU A 66 -9.29 -13.57 34.30
C LEU A 66 -8.55 -13.76 32.97
N PHE A 67 -7.91 -12.72 32.43
CA PHE A 67 -7.08 -12.87 31.24
C PHE A 67 -5.81 -13.71 31.49
N ALA A 68 -5.22 -13.68 32.69
CA ALA A 68 -4.11 -14.57 33.05
C ALA A 68 -4.56 -16.05 33.15
N GLU A 69 -5.74 -16.31 33.71
CA GLU A 69 -6.34 -17.66 33.76
C GLU A 69 -6.67 -18.23 32.36
N LEU A 70 -7.06 -17.37 31.42
CA LEU A 70 -7.38 -17.71 30.03
C LEU A 70 -6.14 -17.77 29.10
N GLU A 71 -4.92 -17.74 29.66
CA GLU A 71 -3.63 -17.66 28.94
C GLU A 71 -3.48 -16.43 28.00
N LYS A 72 -4.36 -15.43 28.16
CA LYS A 72 -4.40 -14.16 27.42
C LYS A 72 -3.45 -13.13 28.03
N TYR A 73 -2.16 -13.45 28.03
CA TYR A 73 -1.15 -12.68 28.77
C TYR A 73 -0.97 -11.23 28.26
N SER A 74 -1.25 -10.94 26.98
CA SER A 74 -1.18 -9.57 26.45
C SER A 74 -2.30 -8.69 27.02
N GLU A 75 -3.54 -9.15 26.91
CA GLU A 75 -4.70 -8.46 27.47
C GLU A 75 -4.59 -8.34 29.01
N SER A 76 -4.04 -9.36 29.68
CA SER A 76 -3.75 -9.33 31.12
C SER A 76 -2.75 -8.22 31.50
N ILE A 77 -1.64 -8.08 30.75
CA ILE A 77 -0.65 -7.01 30.95
C ILE A 77 -1.30 -5.63 30.80
N GLU A 78 -2.11 -5.42 29.75
CA GLU A 78 -2.80 -4.13 29.53
C GLU A 78 -3.71 -3.76 30.72
N ARG A 79 -4.44 -4.71 31.30
CA ARG A 79 -5.32 -4.42 32.46
C ARG A 79 -4.55 -4.19 33.76
N PHE A 80 -3.45 -4.90 34.00
CA PHE A 80 -2.60 -4.60 35.15
C PHE A 80 -1.87 -3.25 35.00
N GLN A 81 -1.41 -2.90 33.80
CA GLN A 81 -0.81 -1.57 33.54
C GLN A 81 -1.84 -0.44 33.75
N ALA A 82 -3.06 -0.57 33.21
CA ALA A 82 -4.12 0.41 33.43
C ALA A 82 -4.57 0.52 34.91
N ALA A 83 -4.45 -0.55 35.70
CA ALA A 83 -4.67 -0.50 37.14
C ALA A 83 -3.52 0.23 37.88
N ILE A 84 -2.26 -0.02 37.48
CA ILE A 84 -1.07 0.64 38.04
C ILE A 84 -1.06 2.14 37.73
N GLU A 85 -1.52 2.57 36.55
CA GLU A 85 -1.66 4.00 36.23
C GLU A 85 -2.62 4.74 37.17
N LEU A 86 -3.63 4.05 37.70
CA LEU A 86 -4.62 4.60 38.63
C LEU A 86 -4.19 4.47 40.11
N GLN A 87 -3.37 3.48 40.45
CA GLN A 87 -2.83 3.28 41.80
C GLN A 87 -1.35 2.82 41.75
N PRO A 88 -0.39 3.73 41.50
CA PRO A 88 1.01 3.38 41.25
C PRO A 88 1.72 2.69 42.43
N ASP A 89 1.26 2.93 43.66
CA ASP A 89 1.89 2.43 44.89
C ASP A 89 1.36 1.06 45.36
N ASP A 90 0.40 0.43 44.67
CA ASP A 90 -0.04 -0.92 45.03
C ASP A 90 0.97 -1.98 44.55
N GLY A 91 1.84 -2.40 45.46
CA GLY A 91 2.81 -3.48 45.24
C GLY A 91 2.19 -4.79 44.74
N ARG A 92 0.91 -5.06 45.03
CA ARG A 92 0.20 -6.26 44.56
C ARG A 92 0.02 -6.26 43.04
N LEU A 93 -0.26 -5.11 42.44
CA LEU A 93 -0.43 -4.98 40.99
C LEU A 93 0.89 -5.21 40.27
N HIS A 94 2.00 -4.67 40.80
CA HIS A 94 3.35 -4.92 40.27
C HIS A 94 3.77 -6.39 40.41
N GLU A 95 3.43 -7.05 41.51
CA GLU A 95 3.71 -8.48 41.72
C GLU A 95 2.90 -9.37 40.77
N MET A 96 1.61 -9.06 40.55
CA MET A 96 0.77 -9.76 39.58
C MET A 96 1.26 -9.56 38.14
N LEU A 97 1.66 -8.34 37.78
CA LEU A 97 2.29 -8.05 36.48
C LEU A 97 3.60 -8.84 36.30
N SER A 98 4.42 -8.97 37.35
CA SER A 98 5.62 -9.81 37.33
C SER A 98 5.29 -11.28 37.09
N GLN A 99 4.28 -11.83 37.76
CA GLN A 99 3.85 -13.21 37.52
C GLN A 99 3.43 -13.43 36.04
N VAL A 100 2.74 -12.48 35.42
CA VAL A 100 2.35 -12.59 34.00
C VAL A 100 3.57 -12.51 33.07
N PHE A 101 4.56 -11.66 33.35
CA PHE A 101 5.82 -11.66 32.60
C PHE A 101 6.59 -12.98 32.72
N LEU A 102 6.59 -13.63 33.89
CA LEU A 102 7.17 -14.98 34.06
C LEU A 102 6.42 -16.04 33.24
N MET A 103 5.08 -16.03 33.25
CA MET A 103 4.28 -16.95 32.44
C MET A 103 4.50 -16.76 30.92
N ARG A 104 4.82 -15.53 30.50
CA ARG A 104 5.11 -15.16 29.11
C ARG A 104 6.58 -15.41 28.69
N GLY A 105 7.49 -15.59 29.66
CA GLY A 105 8.93 -15.80 29.44
C GLY A 105 9.72 -14.51 29.18
N GLU A 106 9.34 -13.41 29.83
CA GLU A 106 9.97 -12.09 29.72
C GLU A 106 10.68 -11.72 31.04
N ASP A 107 11.61 -12.56 31.47
CA ASP A 107 12.17 -12.58 32.84
C ASP A 107 12.78 -11.24 33.29
N PHE A 108 13.41 -10.48 32.39
CA PHE A 108 13.94 -9.14 32.71
C PHE A 108 12.84 -8.12 33.08
N LEU A 109 11.68 -8.20 32.43
CA LEU A 109 10.52 -7.36 32.78
C LEU A 109 9.83 -7.86 34.05
N ALA A 110 9.87 -9.17 34.31
CA ALA A 110 9.43 -9.74 35.58
C ALA A 110 10.28 -9.24 36.75
N ILE A 111 11.62 -9.19 36.62
CA ILE A 111 12.52 -8.62 37.64
C ILE A 111 12.13 -7.16 37.94
N GLN A 112 12.03 -6.30 36.91
CA GLN A 112 11.67 -4.89 37.12
C GLN A 112 10.31 -4.67 37.78
N ALA A 113 9.33 -5.54 37.50
CA ALA A 113 8.02 -5.50 38.13
C ALA A 113 8.07 -6.00 39.60
N ALA A 114 8.80 -7.08 39.88
CA ALA A 114 8.94 -7.60 41.24
C ALA A 114 9.78 -6.68 42.15
N GLU A 115 10.81 -6.02 41.63
CA GLU A 115 11.57 -4.99 42.36
C GLU A 115 10.67 -3.81 42.78
N LYS A 116 9.75 -3.37 41.91
CA LYS A 116 8.73 -2.37 42.27
C LYS A 116 7.78 -2.88 43.34
N ALA A 117 7.30 -4.12 43.21
CA ALA A 117 6.43 -4.74 44.21
C ALA A 117 7.08 -4.80 45.60
N VAL A 118 8.33 -5.27 45.68
CA VAL A 118 9.13 -5.30 46.91
C VAL A 118 9.36 -3.88 47.46
N LYS A 119 9.65 -2.90 46.60
CA LYS A 119 9.85 -1.51 47.02
C LYS A 119 8.58 -0.86 47.59
N CYS A 120 7.41 -1.16 47.01
CA CYS A 120 6.11 -0.68 47.48
C CYS A 120 5.63 -1.44 48.73
N CYS A 121 6.00 -2.72 48.89
CA CYS A 121 5.57 -3.57 50.00
C CYS A 121 6.75 -4.42 50.57
N PRO A 122 7.67 -3.84 51.37
CA PRO A 122 8.87 -4.52 51.85
C PRO A 122 8.66 -5.72 52.79
N TYR A 123 7.42 -5.96 53.22
CA TYR A 123 7.02 -7.08 54.08
C TYR A 123 6.14 -8.11 53.34
N TRP A 124 6.21 -8.16 52.00
CA TRP A 124 5.40 -9.05 51.16
C TRP A 124 6.24 -10.26 50.68
N ALA A 125 6.06 -11.42 51.30
CA ALA A 125 6.89 -12.61 51.06
C ALA A 125 6.84 -13.11 49.60
N GLU A 126 5.64 -13.15 48.98
CA GLU A 126 5.49 -13.69 47.62
C GLU A 126 6.07 -12.77 46.52
N ALA A 127 6.38 -11.51 46.84
CA ALA A 127 7.00 -10.56 45.93
C ALA A 127 8.52 -10.82 45.88
N TYR A 128 9.14 -11.08 47.03
CA TYR A 128 10.49 -11.63 47.10
C TYR A 128 10.56 -13.04 46.48
N GLN A 129 9.57 -13.92 46.68
CA GLN A 129 9.52 -15.23 46.01
C GLN A 129 9.44 -15.09 44.48
N THR A 130 8.60 -14.16 43.99
CA THR A 130 8.45 -13.89 42.55
C THR A 130 9.71 -13.25 41.96
N LEU A 131 10.36 -12.32 42.68
CA LEU A 131 11.66 -11.75 42.32
C LEU A 131 12.75 -12.84 42.24
N ALA A 132 12.82 -13.71 43.24
CA ALA A 132 13.79 -14.79 43.31
C ALA A 132 13.63 -15.79 42.14
N ARG A 133 12.39 -16.15 41.80
CA ARG A 133 12.07 -16.97 40.61
C ARG A 133 12.49 -16.29 39.31
N ALA A 134 12.28 -14.98 39.18
CA ALA A 134 12.68 -14.20 38.01
C ALA A 134 14.21 -14.13 37.86
N GLN A 135 14.92 -13.85 38.96
CA GLN A 135 16.39 -13.87 39.02
C GLN A 135 16.95 -15.26 38.70
N LEU A 136 16.33 -16.33 39.20
CA LEU A 136 16.75 -17.71 38.94
C LEU A 136 16.55 -18.11 37.46
N ASN A 137 15.43 -17.74 36.84
CA ASN A 137 15.21 -17.91 35.40
C ASN A 137 16.25 -17.15 34.56
N PHE A 138 16.58 -15.90 34.97
CA PHE A 138 17.56 -15.05 34.30
C PHE A 138 19.02 -15.50 34.49
N GLY A 139 19.28 -16.39 35.46
CA GLY A 139 20.58 -17.00 35.75
C GLY A 139 21.33 -16.42 36.96
N GLU A 140 20.77 -15.40 37.62
CA GLU A 140 21.37 -14.69 38.76
C GLU A 140 21.18 -15.44 40.08
N LEU A 141 21.73 -16.65 40.16
CA LEU A 141 21.59 -17.60 41.27
C LEU A 141 21.92 -17.01 42.65
N ASN A 142 22.90 -16.10 42.74
CA ASN A 142 23.26 -15.46 44.01
C ASN A 142 22.16 -14.52 44.51
N LEU A 143 21.68 -13.62 43.64
CA LEU A 143 20.58 -12.71 43.97
C LEU A 143 19.28 -13.48 44.23
N ALA A 144 19.02 -14.56 43.49
CA ALA A 144 17.88 -15.44 43.73
C ALA A 144 17.92 -16.05 45.14
N VAL A 145 19.08 -16.56 45.60
CA VAL A 145 19.25 -17.07 46.98
C VAL A 145 19.04 -15.97 48.02
N GLU A 146 19.51 -14.75 47.79
CA GLU A 146 19.27 -13.61 48.69
C GLU A 146 17.79 -13.25 48.76
N SER A 147 17.10 -13.13 47.62
CA SER A 147 15.66 -12.89 47.55
C SER A 147 14.83 -14.01 48.20
N PHE A 148 15.19 -15.29 48.00
CA PHE A 148 14.53 -16.41 48.70
C PHE A 148 14.77 -16.36 50.22
N ARG A 149 15.96 -15.98 50.69
CA ARG A 149 16.21 -15.76 52.13
C ARG A 149 15.36 -14.61 52.69
N SER A 150 15.22 -13.50 51.95
CA SER A 150 14.31 -12.41 52.33
C SER A 150 12.86 -12.90 52.43
N ALA A 151 12.36 -13.64 51.44
CA ALA A 151 11.02 -14.23 51.49
C ALA A 151 10.81 -15.12 52.72
N ASN A 152 11.75 -16.05 52.97
CA ASN A 152 11.70 -16.99 54.10
C ASN A 152 11.90 -16.31 55.47
N SER A 153 12.43 -15.08 55.51
CA SER A 153 12.54 -14.29 56.74
C SER A 153 11.26 -13.53 57.09
N ILE A 154 10.37 -13.34 56.10
CA ILE A 154 9.08 -12.65 56.24
C ILE A 154 7.96 -13.68 56.52
N ASP A 155 7.97 -14.80 55.79
CA ASP A 155 7.08 -15.95 56.01
C ASP A 155 7.93 -17.23 56.09
N ASN A 156 8.12 -17.72 57.31
CA ASN A 156 8.81 -18.97 57.61
C ASN A 156 7.85 -20.16 57.81
N THR A 157 6.55 -19.98 57.53
CA THR A 157 5.53 -21.04 57.62
C THR A 157 5.19 -21.66 56.27
N ASN A 158 5.75 -21.11 55.20
CA ASN A 158 5.45 -21.47 53.82
C ASN A 158 6.45 -22.49 53.28
N GLU A 159 6.07 -23.77 53.36
CA GLU A 159 6.88 -24.92 52.89
C GLU A 159 7.38 -24.76 51.44
N GLU A 160 6.65 -24.05 50.57
CA GLU A 160 7.05 -23.84 49.17
C GLU A 160 8.20 -22.83 49.05
N ILE A 161 8.23 -21.78 49.89
CA ILE A 161 9.35 -20.84 49.96
C ILE A 161 10.59 -21.55 50.50
N GLU A 162 10.44 -22.40 51.53
CA GLU A 162 11.56 -23.18 52.07
C GLU A 162 12.09 -24.19 51.03
N GLN A 163 11.22 -24.94 50.35
CA GLN A 163 11.63 -25.90 49.31
C GLN A 163 12.34 -25.23 48.12
N GLU A 164 11.89 -24.05 47.69
CA GLU A 164 12.56 -23.27 46.65
C GLU A 164 13.92 -22.72 47.13
N LEU A 165 14.01 -22.24 48.37
CA LEU A 165 15.26 -21.79 48.99
C LEU A 165 16.28 -22.94 49.11
N GLN A 166 15.88 -24.11 49.61
CA GLN A 166 16.75 -25.29 49.72
C GLN A 166 17.22 -25.75 48.33
N SER A 167 16.35 -25.70 47.31
CA SER A 167 16.71 -26.00 45.92
C SER A 167 17.74 -25.02 45.36
N ALA A 168 17.58 -23.71 45.62
CA ALA A 168 18.52 -22.68 45.20
C ALA A 168 19.87 -22.78 45.94
N LEU A 169 19.86 -23.09 47.25
CA LEU A 169 21.06 -23.33 48.04
C LEU A 169 21.82 -24.58 47.57
N LEU A 170 21.12 -25.66 47.21
CA LEU A 170 21.75 -26.86 46.64
C LEU A 170 22.43 -26.56 45.29
N LEU A 171 21.78 -25.79 44.41
CA LEU A 171 22.38 -25.33 43.15
C LEU A 171 23.60 -24.42 43.40
N GLN A 172 23.54 -23.54 44.40
CA GLN A 172 24.66 -22.67 44.77
C GLN A 172 25.84 -23.47 45.34
N ALA A 173 25.58 -24.47 46.18
CA ALA A 173 26.60 -25.38 46.71
C ALA A 173 27.24 -26.22 45.60
N GLN A 174 26.45 -26.75 44.65
CA GLN A 174 26.96 -27.46 43.47
C GLN A 174 27.82 -26.54 42.58
N ARG A 175 27.41 -25.29 42.37
CA ARG A 175 28.20 -24.31 41.59
C ARG A 175 29.52 -23.97 42.27
N ASN A 176 29.54 -23.78 43.59
CA ASN A 176 30.75 -23.45 44.33
C ASN A 176 31.70 -24.66 44.42
N ALA A 177 31.18 -25.88 44.62
CA ALA A 177 31.98 -27.10 44.57
C ALA A 177 32.68 -27.30 43.21
N LEU A 178 32.05 -26.89 42.10
CA LEU A 178 32.69 -26.87 40.77
C LEU A 178 33.80 -25.80 40.61
N CYS A 179 33.84 -24.78 41.47
CA CYS A 179 34.87 -23.74 41.46
C CYS A 179 36.04 -24.03 42.40
N ASP A 180 35.79 -24.64 43.57
CA ASP A 180 36.80 -24.81 44.62
C ASP A 180 37.67 -26.09 44.47
N THR A 181 37.24 -27.08 43.67
CA THR A 181 37.93 -28.38 43.59
C THR A 181 39.14 -28.39 42.66
N ASN A 182 40.21 -27.71 43.08
CA ASN A 182 41.52 -27.74 42.42
C ASN A 182 42.35 -29.01 42.77
N GLY A 183 41.67 -30.15 43.01
CA GLY A 183 42.28 -31.41 43.44
C GLY A 183 41.29 -32.57 43.53
N SER A 184 41.57 -33.65 42.78
CA SER A 184 41.01 -35.02 42.90
C SER A 184 39.51 -35.16 43.22
N ILE A 185 38.68 -35.19 42.17
CA ILE A 185 37.39 -35.89 42.18
C ILE A 185 37.53 -37.17 41.35
N ASP A 186 36.86 -38.26 41.74
CA ASP A 186 36.79 -39.49 40.94
C ASP A 186 36.25 -39.19 39.53
N LEU A 187 37.00 -39.63 38.51
CA LEU A 187 36.68 -39.45 37.10
C LEU A 187 35.30 -40.05 36.77
N PHE A 188 34.88 -41.11 37.47
CA PHE A 188 33.56 -41.72 37.26
C PHE A 188 32.42 -40.79 37.71
N THR A 189 32.59 -40.09 38.85
CA THR A 189 31.61 -39.09 39.32
C THR A 189 31.61 -37.85 38.43
N VAL A 190 32.79 -37.37 37.99
CA VAL A 190 32.87 -36.23 37.05
C VAL A 190 32.20 -36.60 35.73
N CYS A 191 32.48 -37.77 35.16
CA CYS A 191 31.81 -38.24 33.94
C CYS A 191 30.31 -38.45 34.13
N TYR A 192 29.84 -38.99 35.25
CA TYR A 192 28.41 -39.21 35.50
C TYR A 192 27.65 -37.89 35.74
N CYS A 193 28.23 -36.94 36.47
CA CYS A 193 27.68 -35.61 36.63
C CYS A 193 27.72 -34.81 35.32
N ILE A 194 28.77 -34.91 34.51
CA ILE A 194 28.79 -34.35 33.14
C ILE A 194 27.73 -35.04 32.28
N PHE A 195 27.55 -36.36 32.36
CA PHE A 195 26.55 -37.07 31.56
C PHE A 195 25.12 -36.72 31.96
N ILE A 196 24.81 -36.54 33.25
CA ILE A 196 23.48 -36.11 33.73
C ILE A 196 23.25 -34.62 33.47
N THR A 197 24.22 -33.74 33.76
CA THR A 197 24.07 -32.30 33.47
C THR A 197 24.02 -32.05 31.97
N GLN A 198 24.83 -32.72 31.15
CA GLN A 198 24.68 -32.67 29.69
C GLN A 198 23.38 -33.34 29.24
N GLN A 199 22.93 -34.48 29.79
CA GLN A 199 21.61 -35.01 29.39
C GLN A 199 20.48 -34.03 29.73
N HIS A 200 20.44 -33.44 30.93
CA HIS A 200 19.42 -32.46 31.27
C HIS A 200 19.56 -31.15 30.50
N PHE A 201 20.77 -30.63 30.29
CA PHE A 201 20.99 -29.38 29.53
C PHE A 201 20.83 -29.59 28.02
N PHE A 202 21.11 -30.78 27.49
CA PHE A 202 20.88 -31.17 26.09
C PHE A 202 19.41 -31.56 25.86
N LEU A 203 18.70 -32.10 26.86
CA LEU A 203 17.24 -32.25 26.85
C LEU A 203 16.54 -30.91 26.99
N HIS A 204 17.03 -29.97 27.82
CA HIS A 204 16.53 -28.61 27.86
C HIS A 204 16.84 -27.87 26.57
N ALA A 205 18.06 -27.98 26.01
CA ALA A 205 18.39 -27.42 24.71
C ALA A 205 17.50 -28.03 23.61
N LEU A 206 17.28 -29.35 23.58
CA LEU A 206 16.34 -29.99 22.64
C LEU A 206 14.88 -29.59 22.90
N HIS A 207 14.46 -29.36 24.15
CA HIS A 207 13.09 -28.96 24.47
C HIS A 207 12.87 -27.49 24.11
N THR A 208 13.77 -26.60 24.48
CA THR A 208 13.80 -25.18 24.10
C THR A 208 13.93 -25.02 22.59
N VAL A 209 14.83 -25.75 21.91
CA VAL A 209 14.92 -25.77 20.44
C VAL A 209 13.67 -26.37 19.82
N ARG A 210 13.05 -27.42 20.38
CA ARG A 210 11.74 -27.93 19.90
C ARG A 210 10.60 -26.95 20.16
N MET A 211 10.61 -26.19 21.25
CA MET A 211 9.64 -25.12 21.53
C MET A 211 9.83 -23.95 20.58
N ILE A 212 11.07 -23.52 20.35
CA ILE A 212 11.45 -22.49 19.38
C ILE A 212 11.04 -22.93 17.97
N ILE A 213 11.39 -24.14 17.54
CA ILE A 213 10.95 -24.70 16.25
C ILE A 213 9.41 -24.81 16.17
N ARG A 214 8.71 -25.23 17.24
CA ARG A 214 7.24 -25.24 17.29
C ARG A 214 6.66 -23.82 17.21
N ARG A 215 7.24 -22.84 17.90
CA ARG A 215 6.81 -21.43 17.90
C ARG A 215 7.05 -20.80 16.53
N PHE A 216 8.23 -20.98 15.93
CA PHE A 216 8.53 -20.57 14.55
C PHE A 216 7.66 -21.27 13.50
N THR A 217 7.41 -22.59 13.60
CA THR A 217 6.53 -23.29 12.63
C THR A 217 5.06 -22.93 12.80
N ASN A 218 4.60 -22.59 14.01
CA ASN A 218 3.25 -22.04 14.20
C ASN A 218 3.14 -20.59 13.71
N LEU A 219 4.13 -19.74 13.98
CA LEU A 219 4.19 -18.37 13.43
C LEU A 219 4.23 -18.39 11.90
N ALA A 220 5.08 -19.23 11.31
CA ALA A 220 5.15 -19.42 9.86
C ALA A 220 3.80 -19.89 9.29
N LYS A 221 3.12 -20.85 9.92
CA LYS A 221 1.75 -21.26 9.49
C LYS A 221 0.74 -20.12 9.57
N VAL A 222 0.80 -19.27 10.59
CA VAL A 222 -0.08 -18.11 10.73
C VAL A 222 0.18 -17.08 9.63
N GLU A 223 1.44 -16.79 9.30
CA GLU A 223 1.77 -15.86 8.21
C GLU A 223 1.49 -16.44 6.81
N GLN A 224 1.77 -17.73 6.61
CA GLN A 224 1.36 -18.48 5.42
C GLN A 224 -0.14 -18.36 5.17
N LYS A 225 -0.95 -18.53 6.24
CA LYS A 225 -2.40 -18.38 6.15
C LYS A 225 -2.78 -16.93 5.81
N LYS A 226 -2.26 -15.93 6.52
CA LYS A 226 -2.50 -14.51 6.24
C LYS A 226 -2.19 -14.12 4.78
N LEU A 227 -1.16 -14.71 4.18
CA LEU A 227 -0.78 -14.46 2.78
C LEU A 227 -1.84 -14.98 1.80
N ILE A 228 -2.33 -16.20 2.02
CA ILE A 228 -3.36 -16.84 1.20
C ILE A 228 -4.73 -16.17 1.41
N ASP A 229 -5.11 -15.93 2.66
CA ASP A 229 -6.36 -15.26 3.06
C ASP A 229 -6.47 -13.87 2.38
N ARG A 230 -5.36 -13.12 2.27
CA ARG A 230 -5.31 -11.82 1.58
C ARG A 230 -5.66 -11.94 0.09
N VAL A 231 -5.05 -12.88 -0.62
CA VAL A 231 -5.29 -13.08 -2.07
C VAL A 231 -6.71 -13.60 -2.31
N GLN A 232 -7.19 -14.54 -1.50
CA GLN A 232 -8.58 -15.01 -1.54
C GLN A 232 -9.58 -13.88 -1.30
N HIS A 233 -9.32 -12.98 -0.35
CA HIS A 233 -10.16 -11.81 -0.09
C HIS A 233 -10.21 -10.86 -1.29
N SER A 234 -9.09 -10.57 -1.94
CA SER A 234 -9.06 -9.73 -3.15
C SER A 234 -9.77 -10.36 -4.35
N ILE A 235 -9.72 -11.70 -4.51
CA ILE A 235 -10.51 -12.42 -5.52
C ILE A 235 -12.02 -12.32 -5.21
N ALA A 236 -12.41 -12.53 -3.95
CA ALA A 236 -13.81 -12.42 -3.52
C ALA A 236 -14.37 -11.00 -3.68
N LEU A 237 -13.56 -9.96 -3.45
CA LEU A 237 -13.91 -8.57 -3.79
C LEU A 237 -14.04 -8.37 -5.29
N SER A 238 -13.14 -8.93 -6.10
CA SER A 238 -13.17 -8.81 -7.57
C SER A 238 -14.46 -9.38 -8.17
N TRP A 239 -14.95 -10.52 -7.65
CA TRP A 239 -16.27 -11.06 -8.04
C TRP A 239 -17.44 -10.16 -7.65
N LYS A 240 -17.40 -9.50 -6.47
CA LYS A 240 -18.46 -8.57 -6.02
C LYS A 240 -18.57 -7.31 -6.88
N VAL A 241 -17.50 -6.91 -7.59
CA VAL A 241 -17.47 -5.70 -8.42
C VAL A 241 -17.45 -5.99 -9.92
N ARG A 242 -17.79 -7.22 -10.34
CA ARG A 242 -17.70 -7.65 -11.75
C ARG A 242 -18.57 -6.81 -12.69
N ASP A 243 -19.69 -6.29 -12.20
CA ASP A 243 -20.60 -5.39 -12.94
C ASP A 243 -19.98 -4.04 -13.34
N LEU A 244 -18.82 -3.68 -12.77
CA LEU A 244 -18.01 -2.53 -13.18
C LEU A 244 -17.18 -2.80 -14.45
N ASN A 245 -17.06 -4.07 -14.86
CA ASN A 245 -16.30 -4.53 -16.04
C ASN A 245 -14.80 -4.18 -16.02
N ILE A 246 -14.18 -4.27 -14.84
CA ILE A 246 -12.78 -3.86 -14.59
C ILE A 246 -11.74 -4.81 -15.21
N PHE A 247 -12.06 -6.09 -15.45
CA PHE A 247 -11.11 -7.09 -15.95
C PHE A 247 -11.45 -7.55 -17.38
N ILE A 248 -10.44 -7.69 -18.24
CA ILE A 248 -10.56 -8.42 -19.53
C ILE A 248 -10.14 -9.88 -19.36
N THR A 249 -9.15 -10.15 -18.50
CA THR A 249 -8.62 -11.50 -18.27
C THR A 249 -8.34 -11.69 -16.79
N GLU A 250 -9.15 -12.51 -16.13
CA GLU A 250 -8.96 -12.91 -14.73
C GLU A 250 -7.89 -14.03 -14.68
N THR A 251 -6.96 -13.96 -13.72
CA THR A 251 -5.93 -14.99 -13.48
C THR A 251 -6.02 -15.55 -12.07
N PHE A 252 -7.24 -15.68 -11.53
CA PHE A 252 -7.48 -16.04 -10.14
C PHE A 252 -6.98 -17.45 -9.76
N GLU A 253 -7.05 -18.42 -10.67
CA GLU A 253 -6.50 -19.77 -10.44
C GLU A 253 -4.96 -19.75 -10.37
N ASP A 254 -4.31 -19.07 -11.32
CA ASP A 254 -2.86 -18.84 -11.31
C ASP A 254 -2.44 -18.06 -10.06
N ALA A 255 -3.20 -17.05 -9.63
CA ALA A 255 -2.95 -16.28 -8.42
C ALA A 255 -2.97 -17.14 -7.15
N LEU A 256 -3.94 -18.05 -7.04
CA LEU A 256 -4.02 -19.01 -5.93
C LEU A 256 -2.85 -20.00 -5.96
N ALA A 257 -2.49 -20.53 -7.14
CA ALA A 257 -1.31 -21.37 -7.30
C ALA A 257 0.00 -20.62 -6.99
N GLN A 258 0.09 -19.34 -7.34
CA GLN A 258 1.23 -18.47 -7.07
C GLN A 258 1.38 -18.21 -5.57
N VAL A 259 0.32 -17.79 -4.86
CA VAL A 259 0.40 -17.50 -3.41
C VAL A 259 0.65 -18.76 -2.58
N VAL A 260 0.12 -19.92 -2.99
CA VAL A 260 0.41 -21.23 -2.34
C VAL A 260 1.86 -21.67 -2.55
N ASN A 261 2.51 -21.25 -3.65
CA ASN A 261 3.94 -21.47 -3.85
C ASN A 261 4.83 -20.43 -3.15
N LEU A 262 4.38 -19.17 -3.06
CA LEU A 262 5.08 -18.11 -2.32
C LEU A 262 5.07 -18.36 -0.82
N SER A 263 3.94 -18.80 -0.24
CA SER A 263 3.83 -19.07 1.21
C SER A 263 4.82 -20.13 1.71
N ARG A 264 5.29 -21.03 0.84
CA ARG A 264 6.37 -22.00 1.14
C ARG A 264 7.74 -21.35 1.41
N ARG A 265 7.86 -20.03 1.21
CA ARG A 265 9.07 -19.23 1.42
C ARG A 265 8.79 -18.11 2.43
N PHE A 266 9.78 -17.77 3.26
CA PHE A 266 9.74 -16.60 4.11
C PHE A 266 10.49 -15.45 3.43
N CYS A 267 9.90 -14.26 3.36
CA CYS A 267 10.50 -13.07 2.78
C CYS A 267 9.95 -11.81 3.46
N ASN A 268 10.83 -10.90 3.87
CA ASN A 268 10.45 -9.66 4.57
C ASN A 268 10.38 -8.46 3.60
N ASP A 269 9.98 -8.70 2.35
CA ASP A 269 9.75 -7.65 1.36
C ASP A 269 8.31 -7.11 1.53
N PRO A 270 8.09 -5.77 1.64
CA PRO A 270 6.76 -5.18 1.75
C PRO A 270 5.78 -5.54 0.61
N LEU A 271 6.29 -5.99 -0.55
CA LEU A 271 5.49 -6.42 -1.71
C LEU A 271 5.20 -7.93 -1.72
N PHE A 272 5.74 -8.70 -0.79
CA PHE A 272 5.61 -10.16 -0.79
C PHE A 272 4.15 -10.61 -0.57
N GLY A 273 3.61 -11.35 -1.53
CA GLY A 273 2.19 -11.72 -1.56
C GLY A 273 1.24 -10.52 -1.58
N LEU A 274 1.67 -9.37 -2.15
CA LEU A 274 0.76 -8.27 -2.45
C LEU A 274 -0.03 -8.62 -3.72
N PRO A 275 -1.37 -8.69 -3.68
CA PRO A 275 -2.17 -8.84 -4.90
C PRO A 275 -2.07 -7.57 -5.75
N ILE A 276 -1.81 -7.75 -7.04
CA ILE A 276 -1.82 -6.70 -8.07
C ILE A 276 -2.72 -7.13 -9.24
N VAL A 277 -3.34 -6.16 -9.91
CA VAL A 277 -3.83 -6.34 -11.29
C VAL A 277 -2.81 -5.71 -12.24
N VAL A 278 -3.00 -5.71 -13.57
CA VAL A 278 -2.13 -5.00 -14.54
C VAL A 278 -2.92 -4.50 -15.75
N LYS A 279 -2.71 -3.27 -16.24
CA LYS A 279 -3.38 -2.77 -17.47
C LYS A 279 -3.09 -3.64 -18.69
N ASP A 280 -4.11 -3.93 -19.51
CA ASP A 280 -4.00 -4.93 -20.59
C ASP A 280 -3.17 -4.52 -21.84
N CYS A 281 -2.37 -3.45 -21.73
CA CYS A 281 -1.30 -3.09 -22.65
C CYS A 281 0.08 -3.60 -22.25
N PHE A 282 0.23 -4.17 -21.04
CA PHE A 282 1.48 -4.82 -20.63
C PHE A 282 1.46 -6.31 -21.00
N SER A 283 2.45 -6.72 -21.80
CA SER A 283 2.72 -8.12 -22.09
C SER A 283 3.00 -8.89 -20.80
N THR A 284 2.38 -10.05 -20.67
CA THR A 284 2.55 -10.99 -19.55
C THR A 284 2.63 -12.38 -20.14
N LYS A 285 3.68 -13.15 -19.81
CA LYS A 285 3.93 -14.44 -20.48
C LYS A 285 2.76 -15.41 -20.27
N SER A 286 2.28 -16.01 -21.37
CA SER A 286 1.14 -16.94 -21.44
C SER A 286 -0.23 -16.38 -21.01
N VAL A 287 -0.29 -15.20 -20.40
CA VAL A 287 -1.53 -14.51 -20.01
C VAL A 287 -2.01 -13.64 -21.17
N ARG A 288 -3.31 -13.71 -21.46
CA ARG A 288 -3.95 -13.00 -22.57
C ARG A 288 -3.69 -11.48 -22.47
N THR A 289 -3.36 -10.84 -23.59
CA THR A 289 -3.00 -9.40 -23.63
C THR A 289 -3.64 -8.77 -24.87
N THR A 290 -4.78 -8.09 -24.70
CA THR A 290 -5.72 -7.73 -25.78
C THR A 290 -5.76 -6.24 -26.13
N LEU A 291 -5.21 -5.37 -25.28
CA LEU A 291 -5.35 -3.90 -25.38
C LEU A 291 -6.79 -3.39 -25.50
N GLY A 292 -7.78 -4.12 -24.94
CA GLY A 292 -9.18 -3.75 -25.06
C GLY A 292 -9.73 -3.84 -26.49
N SER A 293 -9.05 -4.56 -27.40
CA SER A 293 -9.38 -4.63 -28.81
C SER A 293 -9.72 -6.05 -29.26
N LYS A 294 -10.62 -6.14 -30.25
CA LYS A 294 -10.79 -7.35 -31.07
C LYS A 294 -9.47 -7.76 -31.73
N ALA A 295 -8.62 -6.78 -32.10
CA ALA A 295 -7.33 -6.98 -32.77
C ALA A 295 -6.38 -7.96 -32.07
N LEU A 296 -6.53 -8.17 -30.76
CA LEU A 296 -5.65 -9.03 -29.96
C LEU A 296 -6.44 -9.91 -28.98
N GLU A 297 -7.74 -10.16 -29.24
CA GLU A 297 -8.65 -10.80 -28.27
C GLU A 297 -8.19 -12.17 -27.74
N ASN A 298 -7.38 -12.90 -28.52
CA ASN A 298 -6.84 -14.22 -28.16
C ASN A 298 -5.30 -14.23 -28.03
N TYR A 299 -4.63 -13.08 -28.14
CA TYR A 299 -3.17 -13.00 -28.13
C TYR A 299 -2.60 -13.30 -26.73
N LYS A 300 -1.61 -14.21 -26.67
CA LYS A 300 -0.85 -14.59 -25.47
C LYS A 300 0.65 -14.36 -25.74
N PRO A 301 1.28 -13.33 -25.15
CA PRO A 301 2.71 -13.09 -25.30
C PRO A 301 3.57 -14.27 -24.83
N ASN A 302 4.70 -14.51 -25.50
CA ASN A 302 5.70 -15.49 -25.04
C ASN A 302 6.67 -14.92 -23.98
N PHE A 303 6.52 -13.64 -23.62
CA PHE A 303 7.37 -12.87 -22.72
C PHE A 303 6.57 -11.96 -21.78
N THR A 304 7.19 -11.57 -20.66
CA THR A 304 6.65 -10.60 -19.69
C THR A 304 7.32 -9.24 -19.91
N SER A 305 6.57 -8.16 -19.71
CA SER A 305 7.11 -6.80 -19.69
C SER A 305 8.01 -6.57 -18.48
N THR A 306 9.06 -5.77 -18.62
CA THR A 306 10.13 -5.65 -17.60
C THR A 306 9.58 -5.19 -16.25
N VAL A 307 8.57 -4.30 -16.25
CA VAL A 307 7.96 -3.77 -15.02
C VAL A 307 7.09 -4.78 -14.28
N VAL A 308 6.32 -5.60 -15.01
CA VAL A 308 5.53 -6.69 -14.41
C VAL A 308 6.45 -7.81 -13.92
N GLU A 309 7.48 -8.15 -14.70
CA GLU A 309 8.49 -9.15 -14.34
C GLU A 309 9.20 -8.79 -13.02
N LYS A 310 9.62 -7.53 -12.85
CA LYS A 310 10.22 -7.04 -11.58
C LYS A 310 9.27 -7.16 -10.38
N LEU A 311 7.97 -6.85 -10.54
CA LEU A 311 6.99 -7.00 -9.46
C LEU A 311 6.77 -8.47 -9.08
N LEU A 312 6.64 -9.36 -10.06
CA LEU A 312 6.53 -10.80 -9.83
C LEU A 312 7.78 -11.37 -9.14
N GLN A 313 8.97 -10.88 -9.47
CA GLN A 313 10.23 -11.27 -8.83
C GLN A 313 10.33 -10.83 -7.36
N ARG A 314 9.71 -9.70 -6.97
CA ARG A 314 9.55 -9.29 -5.56
C ARG A 314 8.38 -9.99 -4.84
N GLY A 315 7.68 -10.90 -5.52
CA GLY A 315 6.64 -11.74 -4.94
C GLY A 315 5.22 -11.16 -4.96
N CYS A 316 4.95 -10.13 -5.78
CA CYS A 316 3.57 -9.71 -6.06
C CYS A 316 2.79 -10.84 -6.75
N VAL A 317 1.48 -10.91 -6.50
CA VAL A 317 0.58 -11.94 -7.04
C VAL A 317 -0.37 -11.32 -8.07
N LEU A 318 -0.36 -11.82 -9.31
CA LEU A 318 -1.17 -11.25 -10.40
C LEU A 318 -2.60 -11.82 -10.38
N LEU A 319 -3.58 -10.97 -10.08
CA LEU A 319 -5.02 -11.32 -10.10
C LEU A 319 -5.65 -11.24 -11.49
N GLY A 320 -5.10 -10.43 -12.40
CA GLY A 320 -5.60 -10.35 -13.78
C GLY A 320 -5.23 -9.07 -14.52
N LYS A 321 -5.72 -8.96 -15.74
CA LYS A 321 -5.49 -7.85 -16.67
C LYS A 321 -6.70 -6.91 -16.73
N THR A 322 -6.49 -5.61 -16.52
CA THR A 322 -7.58 -4.63 -16.43
C THR A 322 -7.96 -4.00 -17.77
N ASN A 323 -9.25 -3.68 -17.86
CA ASN A 323 -9.93 -3.11 -19.01
C ASN A 323 -9.52 -1.66 -19.27
N MET A 324 -9.62 -1.23 -20.52
CA MET A 324 -9.00 -0.01 -21.06
C MET A 324 -9.64 0.39 -22.39
N ASP A 325 -9.57 1.69 -22.76
CA ASP A 325 -9.89 2.07 -24.16
C ASP A 325 -8.91 1.41 -25.13
N GLU A 326 -9.44 1.07 -26.31
CA GLU A 326 -8.73 0.34 -27.37
C GLU A 326 -7.34 0.94 -27.69
N PHE A 327 -6.29 0.12 -27.67
CA PHE A 327 -4.91 0.55 -27.94
C PHE A 327 -4.44 1.75 -27.08
N CYS A 328 -4.97 1.89 -25.86
CA CYS A 328 -4.81 3.05 -24.97
C CYS A 328 -5.39 4.38 -25.52
N MET A 329 -6.09 4.37 -26.65
CA MET A 329 -6.58 5.57 -27.35
C MET A 329 -7.98 5.99 -26.84
N GLY A 330 -8.01 6.63 -25.67
CA GLY A 330 -9.24 7.26 -25.17
C GLY A 330 -9.09 7.93 -23.80
N THR A 331 -10.18 8.56 -23.38
CA THR A 331 -10.26 9.42 -22.18
C THR A 331 -11.35 8.98 -21.20
N SER A 332 -11.96 7.81 -21.40
CA SER A 332 -13.19 7.40 -20.70
C SER A 332 -13.30 5.91 -20.33
N SER A 333 -12.46 5.04 -20.92
CA SER A 333 -12.56 3.57 -20.85
C SER A 333 -13.92 3.03 -21.30
N THR A 334 -14.53 3.70 -22.28
CA THR A 334 -15.83 3.33 -22.89
C THR A 334 -15.68 2.58 -24.20
N ASN A 335 -14.52 2.67 -24.86
CA ASN A 335 -14.31 2.22 -26.23
C ASN A 335 -13.68 0.82 -26.31
N SER A 336 -13.70 0.06 -25.21
CA SER A 336 -13.21 -1.32 -25.18
C SER A 336 -14.15 -2.26 -25.93
N TYR A 337 -13.58 -3.15 -26.73
CA TYR A 337 -14.28 -4.26 -27.37
C TYR A 337 -14.96 -5.20 -26.36
N PHE A 338 -14.42 -5.30 -25.14
CA PHE A 338 -14.98 -6.10 -24.05
C PHE A 338 -16.07 -5.34 -23.26
N GLY A 339 -16.60 -4.26 -23.82
CA GLY A 339 -17.60 -3.40 -23.21
C GLY A 339 -16.99 -2.31 -22.32
N PRO A 340 -17.77 -1.24 -22.06
CA PRO A 340 -17.30 -0.10 -21.28
C PRO A 340 -17.04 -0.46 -19.82
N VAL A 341 -16.14 0.30 -19.18
CA VAL A 341 -15.90 0.22 -17.74
C VAL A 341 -16.76 1.25 -17.02
N LYS A 342 -17.30 0.88 -15.85
CA LYS A 342 -18.14 1.78 -15.02
C LYS A 342 -17.36 2.24 -13.80
N ASN A 343 -17.41 3.52 -13.50
CA ASN A 343 -16.79 4.07 -12.30
C ASN A 343 -17.54 3.58 -11.04
N PRO A 344 -16.85 3.06 -9.99
CA PRO A 344 -17.50 2.61 -8.75
C PRO A 344 -18.42 3.66 -8.11
N TRP A 345 -18.09 4.96 -8.24
CA TRP A 345 -18.91 6.08 -7.74
C TRP A 345 -20.32 6.20 -8.38
N THR A 346 -20.63 5.37 -9.39
CA THR A 346 -21.98 5.25 -9.97
C THR A 346 -23.00 4.63 -9.00
N PHE A 347 -22.58 3.69 -8.16
CA PHE A 347 -23.47 2.80 -7.40
C PHE A 347 -23.67 3.28 -5.94
N GLU A 348 -24.91 3.33 -5.46
CA GLU A 348 -25.26 3.95 -4.16
C GLU A 348 -24.58 3.30 -2.94
N VAL A 349 -24.37 1.98 -2.99
CA VAL A 349 -23.62 1.21 -1.98
C VAL A 349 -22.21 1.77 -1.73
N TRP A 350 -21.59 2.36 -2.76
CA TRP A 350 -20.25 2.95 -2.69
C TRP A 350 -20.28 4.46 -2.43
N ARG A 351 -21.47 5.05 -2.24
CA ARG A 351 -21.71 6.45 -1.87
C ARG A 351 -22.24 6.61 -0.43
N GLY A 352 -22.32 5.52 0.34
CA GLY A 352 -22.61 5.55 1.77
C GLY A 352 -24.09 5.77 2.14
N LYS A 353 -25.04 5.49 1.25
CA LYS A 353 -26.47 5.48 1.56
C LYS A 353 -27.09 4.11 1.27
N PHE A 354 -27.95 3.67 2.18
CA PHE A 354 -28.71 2.41 2.08
C PHE A 354 -30.17 2.60 1.63
N ASP A 355 -30.64 3.85 1.54
CA ASP A 355 -31.96 4.17 1.02
C ASP A 355 -31.99 4.28 -0.50
N LYS A 356 -33.18 4.05 -1.07
CA LYS A 356 -33.37 3.75 -2.50
C LYS A 356 -33.52 5.00 -3.38
N GLU A 357 -33.19 4.79 -4.66
CA GLU A 357 -33.55 5.61 -5.83
C GLU A 357 -32.67 6.84 -6.16
N TYR A 358 -31.38 6.61 -6.42
CA TYR A 358 -30.75 7.22 -7.62
C TYR A 358 -30.70 6.22 -8.78
N ASN A 359 -31.85 6.06 -9.42
CA ASN A 359 -32.01 5.28 -10.65
C ASN A 359 -31.44 6.04 -11.86
N LEU A 360 -30.11 5.96 -12.06
CA LEU A 360 -29.47 6.31 -13.34
C LEU A 360 -29.90 5.28 -14.40
N GLN A 361 -31.07 5.50 -15.00
CA GLN A 361 -31.68 4.59 -15.97
C GLN A 361 -30.77 4.39 -17.20
N ASN A 362 -29.96 3.33 -17.16
CA ASN A 362 -28.98 2.94 -18.17
C ASN A 362 -27.80 3.91 -18.38
N ASP A 363 -27.38 4.66 -17.36
CA ASP A 363 -26.21 5.58 -17.44
C ASP A 363 -25.22 5.39 -16.27
N TRP A 364 -23.97 5.84 -16.43
CA TRP A 364 -22.90 5.70 -15.42
C TRP A 364 -21.81 6.76 -15.55
N TYR A 365 -21.07 7.01 -14.47
CA TYR A 365 -19.89 7.88 -14.53
C TYR A 365 -18.72 7.16 -15.21
N ILE A 366 -17.97 7.85 -16.07
CA ILE A 366 -16.74 7.33 -16.68
C ILE A 366 -15.63 7.16 -15.64
N THR A 367 -14.73 6.20 -15.85
CA THR A 367 -13.54 6.02 -14.98
C THR A 367 -12.45 7.05 -15.26
N GLY A 368 -12.44 7.65 -16.45
CA GLY A 368 -11.46 8.66 -16.87
C GLY A 368 -10.16 8.06 -17.43
N GLY A 369 -9.63 8.67 -18.49
CA GLY A 369 -8.50 8.11 -19.25
C GLY A 369 -8.76 6.74 -19.87
N SER A 370 -7.75 6.18 -20.54
CA SER A 370 -7.81 4.84 -21.11
C SER A 370 -7.44 3.72 -20.14
N SER A 371 -7.47 3.93 -18.83
CA SER A 371 -7.20 2.89 -17.82
C SER A 371 -8.43 2.72 -16.93
N GLY A 372 -9.19 1.63 -17.09
CA GLY A 372 -10.48 1.48 -16.42
C GLY A 372 -10.40 1.04 -14.94
N GLY A 373 -9.25 0.57 -14.47
CA GLY A 373 -9.12 0.03 -13.11
C GLY A 373 -8.86 1.10 -12.05
N SER A 374 -9.72 1.18 -11.04
CA SER A 374 -9.47 1.92 -9.78
C SER A 374 -8.66 1.12 -8.74
N ALA A 375 -8.41 -0.17 -9.00
CA ALA A 375 -7.59 -1.05 -8.16
C ALA A 375 -6.09 -0.91 -8.48
N ALA A 376 -5.21 -1.21 -7.51
CA ALA A 376 -3.76 -1.01 -7.65
C ALA A 376 -3.12 -1.95 -8.69
N ALA A 377 -2.44 -1.38 -9.69
CA ALA A 377 -2.31 -2.06 -11.00
C ALA A 377 -0.95 -2.00 -11.75
N VAL A 378 -0.23 -0.88 -11.75
CA VAL A 378 0.55 -0.48 -12.95
C VAL A 378 -0.39 -0.17 -14.14
N ALA A 379 -0.23 1.04 -14.67
CA ALA A 379 -1.00 1.59 -15.78
C ALA A 379 -0.07 2.13 -16.86
N CYS A 380 -0.63 2.70 -17.93
CA CYS A 380 0.12 3.44 -18.94
C CYS A 380 -0.46 4.86 -19.03
N ASP A 381 0.42 5.86 -19.10
CA ASP A 381 0.12 7.30 -19.24
C ASP A 381 0.86 7.83 -20.48
N THR A 382 0.21 7.81 -21.64
CA THR A 382 0.75 8.44 -22.85
C THR A 382 0.47 9.95 -22.83
N GLY A 383 -0.75 10.34 -22.45
CA GLY A 383 -1.21 11.71 -22.25
C GLY A 383 -2.33 11.75 -21.21
N GLY A 384 -1.99 11.63 -19.93
CA GLY A 384 -2.94 11.64 -18.81
C GLY A 384 -3.59 10.28 -18.51
N SER A 385 -3.26 9.24 -19.26
CA SER A 385 -3.98 7.95 -19.20
C SER A 385 -3.81 7.16 -17.89
N CYS A 386 -2.95 7.59 -16.95
CA CYS A 386 -2.91 7.12 -15.56
C CYS A 386 -3.40 8.19 -14.57
N ARG A 387 -3.12 9.48 -14.83
CA ARG A 387 -3.47 10.60 -13.93
C ARG A 387 -4.97 10.94 -13.96
N ASN A 388 -5.59 10.88 -15.14
CA ASN A 388 -7.02 11.14 -15.31
C ASN A 388 -7.87 10.08 -14.59
N PRO A 389 -7.63 8.75 -14.72
CA PRO A 389 -8.38 7.75 -13.96
C PRO A 389 -8.23 7.90 -12.45
N ALA A 390 -7.04 8.30 -11.99
CA ALA A 390 -6.79 8.55 -10.59
C ALA A 390 -7.67 9.70 -10.05
N ALA A 391 -7.72 10.83 -10.76
CA ALA A 391 -8.58 11.96 -10.40
C ALA A 391 -10.08 11.60 -10.46
N HIS A 392 -10.52 10.86 -11.49
CA HIS A 392 -11.94 10.52 -11.68
C HIS A 392 -12.44 9.35 -10.79
N CYS A 393 -11.57 8.47 -10.31
CA CYS A 393 -11.93 7.40 -9.37
C CYS A 393 -11.55 7.67 -7.91
N GLY A 394 -10.81 8.73 -7.60
CA GLY A 394 -10.43 9.09 -6.23
C GLY A 394 -9.30 8.23 -5.66
N VAL A 395 -8.24 7.99 -6.46
CA VAL A 395 -7.05 7.23 -6.06
C VAL A 395 -5.76 7.97 -6.44
N VAL A 396 -4.59 7.51 -5.99
CA VAL A 396 -3.30 8.12 -6.34
C VAL A 396 -2.84 7.60 -7.71
N GLY A 397 -2.57 8.51 -8.64
CA GLY A 397 -2.07 8.22 -9.99
C GLY A 397 -0.75 8.90 -10.28
N PHE A 398 0.31 8.12 -10.31
CA PHE A 398 1.67 8.61 -10.49
C PHE A 398 2.20 8.28 -11.88
N LYS A 399 2.61 9.31 -12.62
CA LYS A 399 3.39 9.17 -13.83
C LYS A 399 4.86 9.49 -13.50
N PRO A 400 5.79 8.52 -13.52
CA PRO A 400 7.20 8.77 -13.26
C PRO A 400 7.85 9.60 -14.37
N THR A 401 9.13 9.85 -14.17
CA THR A 401 10.07 10.03 -15.27
C THR A 401 9.94 8.87 -16.26
N TYR A 402 9.70 9.14 -17.53
CA TYR A 402 9.83 8.12 -18.59
C TYR A 402 11.23 7.49 -18.50
N GLY A 403 11.37 6.20 -18.81
CA GLY A 403 12.67 5.53 -18.84
C GLY A 403 13.29 5.27 -17.46
N LEU A 404 12.76 5.87 -16.38
CA LEU A 404 12.95 5.36 -15.02
C LEU A 404 12.27 4.00 -14.88
N LEU A 405 11.07 3.87 -15.47
CA LEU A 405 10.37 2.61 -15.68
C LEU A 405 10.46 2.20 -17.16
N SER A 406 10.81 0.94 -17.41
CA SER A 406 11.02 0.40 -18.76
C SER A 406 9.70 0.14 -19.50
N ARG A 407 9.61 0.65 -20.73
CA ARG A 407 8.53 0.36 -21.68
C ARG A 407 8.72 -0.97 -22.40
N HIS A 408 9.77 -1.76 -22.12
CA HIS A 408 9.92 -3.09 -22.74
C HIS A 408 8.76 -4.00 -22.36
N GLY A 409 7.96 -4.37 -23.36
CA GLY A 409 6.74 -5.16 -23.20
C GLY A 409 5.51 -4.37 -22.76
N LEU A 410 5.62 -3.06 -22.54
CA LEU A 410 4.48 -2.18 -22.77
C LEU A 410 4.27 -2.15 -24.29
N VAL A 411 3.07 -2.47 -24.75
CA VAL A 411 2.70 -2.32 -26.15
C VAL A 411 2.52 -0.83 -26.44
N PRO A 412 3.35 -0.23 -27.32
CA PRO A 412 3.46 1.22 -27.41
C PRO A 412 2.29 1.84 -28.18
N LEU A 413 1.78 2.95 -27.65
CA LEU A 413 0.88 3.88 -28.34
C LEU A 413 1.74 4.93 -29.06
N ILE A 414 2.51 5.72 -28.33
CA ILE A 414 3.53 6.64 -28.90
C ILE A 414 4.85 6.39 -28.17
N ASN A 415 5.86 5.85 -28.88
CA ASN A 415 7.09 5.42 -28.22
C ASN A 415 7.73 6.54 -27.45
N SER A 416 7.89 7.71 -28.08
CA SER A 416 8.57 8.84 -27.48
C SER A 416 7.88 9.43 -26.24
N LEU A 417 6.70 8.92 -25.85
CA LEU A 417 5.90 9.49 -24.76
C LEU A 417 5.34 8.52 -23.71
N ASP A 418 5.05 7.27 -24.09
CA ASP A 418 4.36 6.30 -23.23
C ASP A 418 5.06 6.13 -21.87
N CYS A 419 4.48 6.61 -20.77
CA CYS A 419 5.02 6.37 -19.44
C CYS A 419 4.33 5.17 -18.78
N VAL A 420 5.09 4.27 -18.16
CA VAL A 420 4.52 3.29 -17.21
C VAL A 420 4.04 4.06 -15.98
N GLY A 421 2.73 4.15 -15.76
CA GLY A 421 2.13 4.81 -14.60
C GLY A 421 1.86 3.84 -13.46
N ILE A 422 1.56 4.37 -12.27
CA ILE A 422 1.20 3.60 -11.08
C ILE A 422 -0.12 4.13 -10.52
N LEU A 423 -1.10 3.24 -10.35
CA LEU A 423 -2.34 3.49 -9.61
C LEU A 423 -2.25 2.75 -8.27
N ALA A 424 -2.56 3.43 -7.16
CA ALA A 424 -2.72 2.82 -5.84
C ALA A 424 -3.59 3.72 -4.92
N LYS A 425 -4.01 3.19 -3.76
CA LYS A 425 -4.80 3.98 -2.80
C LYS A 425 -4.01 5.06 -2.06
N ARG A 426 -2.70 4.87 -1.84
CA ARG A 426 -1.85 5.76 -1.03
C ARG A 426 -0.50 5.99 -1.68
N VAL A 427 0.10 7.16 -1.44
CA VAL A 427 1.42 7.55 -1.97
C VAL A 427 2.52 6.56 -1.52
N LYS A 428 2.43 6.01 -0.31
CA LYS A 428 3.36 4.96 0.17
C LYS A 428 3.34 3.69 -0.70
N ASP A 429 2.16 3.28 -1.15
CA ASP A 429 2.00 2.08 -1.97
C ASP A 429 2.54 2.31 -3.40
N VAL A 430 2.37 3.54 -3.92
CA VAL A 430 3.03 4.01 -5.15
C VAL A 430 4.55 3.95 -5.03
N SER A 431 5.12 4.44 -3.92
CA SER A 431 6.58 4.44 -3.70
C SER A 431 7.15 3.02 -3.71
N LEU A 432 6.51 2.08 -3.00
CA LEU A 432 6.95 0.68 -2.97
C LEU A 432 6.92 0.03 -4.37
N ALA A 433 5.86 0.28 -5.14
CA ALA A 433 5.75 -0.20 -6.52
C ALA A 433 6.79 0.47 -7.45
N LEU A 434 7.06 1.76 -7.27
CA LEU A 434 8.10 2.48 -8.00
C LEU A 434 9.49 1.90 -7.73
N ASP A 435 9.86 1.73 -6.46
CA ASP A 435 11.14 1.14 -6.04
C ASP A 435 11.34 -0.28 -6.59
N ALA A 436 10.25 -1.04 -6.78
CA ALA A 436 10.30 -2.36 -7.41
C ALA A 436 10.52 -2.32 -8.92
N MET A 437 9.86 -1.40 -9.63
CA MET A 437 9.89 -1.36 -11.09
C MET A 437 11.06 -0.52 -11.65
N ALA A 438 11.60 0.41 -10.86
CA ALA A 438 12.63 1.35 -11.27
C ALA A 438 13.97 0.69 -11.59
N GLY A 439 14.82 1.43 -12.32
CA GLY A 439 16.17 1.02 -12.68
C GLY A 439 16.28 0.62 -14.15
N ARG A 440 17.36 1.11 -14.76
CA ARG A 440 17.68 1.09 -16.19
C ARG A 440 17.50 -0.29 -16.83
N ASP A 441 16.67 -0.34 -17.87
CA ASP A 441 16.62 -1.43 -18.85
C ASP A 441 17.33 -0.97 -20.13
N TRP A 442 18.09 -1.86 -20.77
CA TRP A 442 18.93 -1.57 -21.94
C TRP A 442 18.11 -1.48 -23.25
N LYS A 443 16.89 -0.94 -23.16
CA LYS A 443 15.83 -1.06 -24.18
C LYS A 443 14.95 0.22 -24.38
N ASP A 444 15.35 1.43 -23.90
CA ASP A 444 14.43 2.62 -23.77
C ASP A 444 15.09 4.06 -23.73
N SER A 445 14.37 5.21 -23.98
CA SER A 445 14.83 6.69 -23.99
C SER A 445 13.78 7.89 -24.22
N THR A 446 13.75 9.07 -23.45
CA THR A 446 13.15 10.52 -23.61
C THR A 446 12.07 11.18 -22.61
N MET A 447 11.83 12.56 -22.47
CA MET A 447 10.76 13.36 -21.65
C MET A 447 10.43 14.86 -22.11
N GLU A 448 9.97 16.06 -21.56
CA GLU A 448 9.40 17.24 -22.44
C GLU A 448 9.38 18.82 -22.20
N PHE A 449 8.23 19.60 -22.32
CA PHE A 449 8.05 21.01 -22.88
C PHE A 449 7.60 22.28 -22.00
N TYR A 450 6.38 22.37 -21.41
CA TYR A 450 5.61 23.50 -20.73
C TYR A 450 5.06 24.78 -21.47
N THR A 451 3.72 24.98 -21.57
CA THR A 451 3.02 26.19 -22.16
C THR A 451 1.57 26.44 -21.62
N PRO A 452 0.92 27.64 -21.74
CA PRO A 452 -0.37 27.94 -21.07
C PRO A 452 -1.61 28.45 -21.89
N TYR A 453 -2.81 27.88 -21.62
CA TYR A 453 -4.19 28.36 -21.92
C TYR A 453 -5.05 28.33 -20.63
N LEU A 454 -4.90 29.31 -19.72
CA LEU A 454 -5.28 29.12 -18.31
C LEU A 454 -6.64 29.70 -17.87
N SER A 455 -7.36 28.94 -17.03
CA SER A 455 -8.55 29.42 -16.29
C SER A 455 -8.19 30.19 -15.01
N ALA A 456 -9.14 30.99 -14.52
CA ALA A 456 -8.94 31.87 -13.37
C ALA A 456 -8.67 31.12 -12.05
N ASP A 457 -9.37 30.02 -11.78
CA ASP A 457 -9.14 29.23 -10.56
C ASP A 457 -7.78 28.53 -10.57
N VAL A 458 -7.34 28.01 -11.73
CA VAL A 458 -6.00 27.45 -11.89
C VAL A 458 -4.93 28.52 -11.65
N VAL A 459 -5.10 29.75 -12.16
CA VAL A 459 -4.19 30.88 -11.90
C VAL A 459 -4.20 31.31 -10.43
N LYS A 460 -5.37 31.32 -9.77
CA LYS A 460 -5.53 31.61 -8.35
C LYS A 460 -4.75 30.62 -7.49
N TYR A 461 -4.91 29.32 -7.73
CA TYR A 461 -4.16 28.29 -7.01
C TYR A 461 -2.66 28.30 -7.35
N TRP A 462 -2.28 28.53 -8.61
CA TRP A 462 -0.87 28.67 -9.00
C TRP A 462 -0.17 29.80 -8.24
N LYS A 463 -0.82 30.96 -8.11
CA LYS A 463 -0.33 32.10 -7.31
C LYS A 463 -0.30 31.80 -5.81
N LEU A 464 -1.28 31.06 -5.29
CA LEU A 464 -1.32 30.65 -3.87
C LEU A 464 -0.11 29.75 -3.53
N ILE A 465 0.15 28.71 -4.34
CA ILE A 465 1.27 27.80 -4.09
C ILE A 465 2.62 28.51 -4.24
N SER A 466 2.77 29.39 -5.25
CA SER A 466 3.97 30.25 -5.35
C SER A 466 4.20 31.07 -4.07
N SER A 467 3.15 31.67 -3.50
CA SER A 467 3.28 32.45 -2.26
C SER A 467 3.58 31.61 -1.01
N ILE A 468 3.18 30.34 -0.97
CA ILE A 468 3.52 29.40 0.13
C ILE A 468 4.98 28.97 0.02
N LEU A 469 5.43 28.63 -1.20
CA LEU A 469 6.82 28.31 -1.48
C LEU A 469 7.78 29.45 -1.11
N GLU A 470 7.41 30.69 -1.41
CA GLU A 470 8.21 31.87 -1.08
C GLU A 470 8.25 32.16 0.44
N ARG A 471 7.09 32.20 1.10
CA ARG A 471 6.98 32.67 2.49
C ARG A 471 7.30 31.62 3.54
N GLU A 472 6.97 30.36 3.28
CA GLU A 472 7.15 29.25 4.22
C GLU A 472 8.24 28.27 3.76
N GLY A 473 8.38 28.07 2.44
CA GLY A 473 9.35 27.15 1.85
C GLY A 473 10.74 27.73 1.65
N GLY A 474 10.92 29.04 1.87
CA GLY A 474 12.18 29.75 1.62
C GLY A 474 12.63 29.71 0.15
N CYS A 475 11.75 29.34 -0.78
CA CYS A 475 12.06 29.16 -2.18
C CYS A 475 12.00 30.50 -2.92
N LYS A 476 13.10 30.88 -3.59
CA LYS A 476 13.11 32.08 -4.43
C LYS A 476 12.28 31.84 -5.71
N LEU A 477 11.24 32.63 -5.91
CA LEU A 477 10.50 32.66 -7.17
C LEU A 477 11.33 33.37 -8.26
N VAL A 478 11.32 32.81 -9.48
CA VAL A 478 11.98 33.37 -10.66
C VAL A 478 11.04 33.20 -11.85
N GLU A 479 10.72 34.28 -12.55
CA GLU A 479 9.96 34.22 -13.81
C GLU A 479 10.90 33.90 -14.98
N LEU A 480 10.45 33.01 -15.87
CA LEU A 480 11.27 32.33 -16.88
C LEU A 480 10.51 32.19 -18.20
N SER A 481 11.23 32.07 -19.32
CA SER A 481 10.63 31.98 -20.66
C SER A 481 11.05 30.70 -21.39
N LEU A 482 10.07 29.94 -21.88
CA LEU A 482 10.23 28.74 -22.71
C LEU A 482 9.56 29.00 -24.10
N PRO A 483 10.20 29.78 -24.98
CA PRO A 483 9.55 30.42 -26.14
C PRO A 483 9.12 29.47 -27.27
N HIS A 484 9.73 28.29 -27.40
CA HIS A 484 9.36 27.31 -28.43
C HIS A 484 8.14 26.50 -28.03
N THR A 485 7.72 26.56 -26.77
CA THR A 485 6.79 25.56 -26.26
C THR A 485 5.34 25.71 -26.72
N ARG A 486 4.90 26.88 -27.19
CA ARG A 486 3.62 27.00 -27.92
C ARG A 486 3.47 26.02 -29.10
N PHE A 487 4.57 25.44 -29.59
CA PHE A 487 4.57 24.42 -30.63
C PHE A 487 4.38 22.97 -30.12
N SER A 488 4.28 22.76 -28.79
CA SER A 488 4.09 21.46 -28.09
C SER A 488 3.17 20.52 -28.84
N HIS A 489 1.89 20.88 -28.91
CA HIS A 489 0.81 20.05 -29.44
C HIS A 489 1.06 19.68 -30.92
N VAL A 490 1.60 20.60 -31.72
CA VAL A 490 1.87 20.36 -33.15
C VAL A 490 3.03 19.38 -33.33
N CYS A 491 4.08 19.54 -32.52
CA CYS A 491 5.23 18.62 -32.48
C CYS A 491 4.80 17.21 -32.03
N TYR A 492 4.11 17.13 -30.89
CA TYR A 492 3.47 15.92 -30.35
C TYR A 492 2.61 15.21 -31.40
N HIS A 493 1.65 15.92 -32.01
CA HIS A 493 0.65 15.31 -32.88
C HIS A 493 1.27 14.76 -34.16
N ILE A 494 2.23 15.47 -34.77
CA ILE A 494 2.93 15.01 -35.97
C ILE A 494 3.81 13.80 -35.66
N LEU A 495 4.70 13.90 -34.65
CA LEU A 495 5.62 12.79 -34.33
C LEU A 495 4.85 11.57 -33.81
N GLY A 496 3.86 11.79 -32.95
CA GLY A 496 2.97 10.76 -32.41
C GLY A 496 2.18 10.04 -33.50
N CYS A 497 1.59 10.75 -34.46
CA CYS A 497 0.91 10.09 -35.58
C CYS A 497 1.88 9.30 -36.47
N CYS A 498 3.08 9.84 -36.78
CA CYS A 498 4.12 9.11 -37.52
C CYS A 498 4.54 7.82 -36.80
N GLU A 499 4.80 7.90 -35.49
CA GLU A 499 5.14 6.73 -34.66
C GLU A 499 3.97 5.75 -34.56
N ILE A 500 2.72 6.20 -34.43
CA ILE A 500 1.52 5.36 -34.45
C ILE A 500 1.41 4.61 -35.79
N ALA A 501 1.55 5.30 -36.92
CA ALA A 501 1.47 4.67 -38.24
C ALA A 501 2.53 3.56 -38.42
N SER A 502 3.75 3.80 -37.94
CA SER A 502 4.83 2.79 -37.95
C SER A 502 4.59 1.67 -36.93
N ASN A 503 4.30 1.99 -35.67
CA ASN A 503 4.10 1.02 -34.59
C ASN A 503 2.94 0.07 -34.87
N MET A 504 1.80 0.63 -35.31
CA MET A 504 0.57 -0.10 -35.54
C MET A 504 0.57 -0.88 -36.86
N SER A 505 1.62 -0.79 -37.69
CA SER A 505 1.74 -1.59 -38.91
C SER A 505 1.77 -3.10 -38.63
N ARG A 506 2.31 -3.51 -37.47
CA ARG A 506 2.44 -4.90 -37.01
C ARG A 506 1.13 -5.63 -36.67
N TYR A 507 0.00 -4.93 -36.64
CA TYR A 507 -1.31 -5.53 -36.36
C TYR A 507 -1.98 -5.86 -37.69
N ASP A 508 -1.62 -7.01 -38.24
CA ASP A 508 -1.89 -7.36 -39.64
C ASP A 508 -2.68 -8.68 -39.79
N GLY A 509 -2.80 -9.46 -38.70
CA GLY A 509 -3.51 -10.74 -38.66
C GLY A 509 -2.68 -11.94 -39.14
N MET A 510 -1.37 -11.78 -39.38
CA MET A 510 -0.51 -12.84 -39.90
C MET A 510 0.21 -13.63 -38.82
N GLU A 511 1.01 -12.98 -37.96
CA GLU A 511 1.75 -13.66 -36.90
C GLU A 511 0.93 -13.84 -35.62
N TYR A 512 0.04 -12.87 -35.33
CA TYR A 512 -0.81 -12.86 -34.14
C TYR A 512 -1.99 -11.88 -34.31
N GLY A 513 -2.99 -12.02 -33.44
CA GLY A 513 -4.13 -11.10 -33.36
C GLY A 513 -5.33 -11.50 -34.23
N TYR A 514 -6.17 -10.52 -34.53
CA TYR A 514 -7.37 -10.69 -35.35
C TYR A 514 -7.02 -10.84 -36.83
N ARG A 515 -7.63 -11.84 -37.45
CA ARG A 515 -7.58 -12.07 -38.89
C ARG A 515 -9.00 -12.10 -39.42
N ALA A 516 -9.31 -11.21 -40.36
CA ALA A 516 -10.59 -11.21 -41.06
C ALA A 516 -10.72 -12.46 -41.94
N ASN A 517 -11.95 -12.97 -42.04
CA ASN A 517 -12.28 -14.11 -42.90
C ASN A 517 -12.51 -13.67 -44.36
N ASP A 518 -11.46 -13.08 -44.94
CA ASP A 518 -11.44 -12.54 -46.30
C ASP A 518 -10.38 -13.30 -47.11
N GLU A 519 -10.84 -14.12 -48.06
CA GLU A 519 -10.00 -14.97 -48.92
C GLU A 519 -9.73 -14.35 -50.30
N ILE A 520 -10.23 -13.13 -50.60
CA ILE A 520 -10.19 -12.53 -51.95
C ILE A 520 -8.74 -12.31 -52.41
N SER A 521 -7.88 -11.84 -51.51
CA SER A 521 -6.43 -11.81 -51.71
C SER A 521 -5.71 -11.51 -50.39
N PHE A 522 -4.39 -11.76 -50.34
CA PHE A 522 -3.54 -11.35 -49.22
C PHE A 522 -3.70 -9.87 -48.85
N ARG A 523 -3.77 -8.96 -49.85
CA ARG A 523 -4.02 -7.53 -49.59
C ARG A 523 -5.42 -7.25 -49.03
N SER A 524 -6.43 -7.98 -49.49
CA SER A 524 -7.80 -7.85 -48.99
C SER A 524 -7.85 -8.26 -47.52
N MET A 525 -7.36 -9.47 -47.22
CA MET A 525 -7.22 -10.02 -45.86
C MET A 525 -6.51 -9.06 -44.90
N LEU A 526 -5.35 -8.49 -45.28
CA LEU A 526 -4.64 -7.48 -44.47
C LEU A 526 -5.46 -6.19 -44.25
N THR A 527 -6.21 -5.75 -45.27
CA THR A 527 -7.01 -4.53 -45.21
C THR A 527 -8.23 -4.74 -44.32
N SER A 528 -8.99 -5.81 -44.56
CA SER A 528 -10.19 -6.20 -43.82
C SER A 528 -9.84 -6.48 -42.35
N SER A 529 -8.76 -7.20 -42.07
CA SER A 529 -8.29 -7.45 -40.68
C SER A 529 -8.05 -6.16 -39.91
N ARG A 530 -7.50 -5.13 -40.55
CA ARG A 530 -7.23 -3.81 -39.94
C ARG A 530 -8.46 -2.91 -39.88
N GLN A 531 -9.34 -3.00 -40.87
CA GLN A 531 -10.59 -2.23 -40.93
C GLN A 531 -11.64 -2.73 -39.93
N GLU A 532 -11.66 -4.04 -39.64
CA GLU A 532 -12.58 -4.66 -38.68
C GLU A 532 -12.11 -4.61 -37.23
N SER A 533 -10.81 -4.36 -36.98
CA SER A 533 -10.21 -4.49 -35.65
C SER A 533 -9.57 -3.23 -35.06
N LEU A 534 -9.50 -2.12 -35.82
CA LEU A 534 -8.99 -0.83 -35.33
C LEU A 534 -10.07 0.24 -35.42
N SER A 535 -10.41 0.89 -34.32
CA SER A 535 -11.42 1.98 -34.27
C SER A 535 -11.03 3.24 -35.09
N ASP A 536 -12.01 4.10 -35.39
CA ASP A 536 -11.79 5.27 -36.25
C ASP A 536 -10.72 6.25 -35.74
N VAL A 537 -10.56 6.41 -34.42
CA VAL A 537 -9.50 7.27 -33.85
C VAL A 537 -8.12 6.69 -34.17
N VAL A 538 -7.96 5.36 -34.04
CA VAL A 538 -6.74 4.63 -34.42
C VAL A 538 -6.48 4.78 -35.92
N ARG A 539 -7.50 4.53 -36.76
CA ARG A 539 -7.41 4.65 -38.22
C ARG A 539 -7.03 6.06 -38.67
N GLN A 540 -7.65 7.09 -38.11
CA GLN A 540 -7.35 8.49 -38.43
C GLN A 540 -5.91 8.88 -38.07
N ARG A 541 -5.41 8.49 -36.88
CA ARG A 541 -4.02 8.75 -36.46
C ARG A 541 -3.00 8.00 -37.35
N ILE A 542 -3.30 6.77 -37.76
CA ILE A 542 -2.48 6.02 -38.74
C ILE A 542 -2.48 6.69 -40.12
N LEU A 543 -3.63 7.16 -40.62
CA LEU A 543 -3.73 7.86 -41.90
C LEU A 543 -2.98 9.19 -41.89
N ALA A 544 -3.11 9.98 -40.81
CA ALA A 544 -2.35 11.22 -40.62
C ALA A 544 -0.84 10.96 -40.57
N GLY A 545 -0.41 9.94 -39.82
CA GLY A 545 0.99 9.55 -39.74
C GLY A 545 1.58 9.12 -41.08
N ASN A 546 0.87 8.27 -41.82
CA ASN A 546 1.26 7.90 -43.18
C ASN A 546 1.35 9.11 -44.11
N PHE A 547 0.40 10.06 -44.02
CA PHE A 547 0.45 11.31 -44.79
C PHE A 547 1.67 12.17 -44.45
N PHE A 548 2.02 12.33 -43.17
CA PHE A 548 3.22 13.07 -42.75
C PHE A 548 4.52 12.36 -43.18
N LEU A 549 4.54 11.03 -43.23
CA LEU A 549 5.68 10.21 -43.65
C LEU A 549 5.86 10.08 -45.17
N LEU A 550 4.90 10.52 -46.00
CA LEU A 550 5.06 10.54 -47.46
C LEU A 550 6.32 11.32 -47.87
N LYS A 551 7.05 10.85 -48.89
CA LYS A 551 8.32 11.45 -49.36
C LYS A 551 8.25 12.97 -49.58
N ASN A 552 7.12 13.49 -50.08
CA ASN A 552 6.92 14.92 -50.36
C ASN A 552 6.55 15.75 -49.11
N ASN A 553 6.36 15.11 -47.97
CA ASN A 553 5.86 15.66 -46.70
C ASN A 553 6.85 15.44 -45.53
N TYR A 554 7.66 14.39 -45.57
CA TYR A 554 8.59 13.98 -44.50
C TYR A 554 9.44 15.13 -43.96
N ASP A 555 10.11 15.88 -44.85
CA ASP A 555 10.95 17.02 -44.47
C ASP A 555 10.14 18.23 -43.97
N LYS A 556 8.90 18.38 -44.42
CA LYS A 556 8.00 19.50 -44.07
C LYS A 556 7.34 19.33 -42.72
N PHE A 557 7.02 18.10 -42.34
CA PHE A 557 6.29 17.78 -41.11
C PHE A 557 7.19 17.04 -40.12
N TYR A 558 7.64 15.82 -40.43
CA TYR A 558 8.36 14.97 -39.47
C TYR A 558 9.71 15.57 -39.06
N VAL A 559 10.56 15.94 -40.02
CA VAL A 559 11.88 16.55 -39.73
C VAL A 559 11.73 17.93 -39.07
N LYS A 560 10.73 18.72 -39.47
CA LYS A 560 10.45 20.02 -38.81
C LYS A 560 9.98 19.84 -37.37
N SER A 561 9.16 18.84 -37.08
CA SER A 561 8.77 18.52 -35.72
C SER A 561 9.94 17.99 -34.88
N LEU A 562 10.89 17.24 -35.45
CA LEU A 562 12.14 16.87 -34.75
C LEU A 562 13.02 18.10 -34.44
N GLN A 563 13.09 19.08 -35.35
CA GLN A 563 13.77 20.36 -35.10
C GLN A 563 13.08 21.16 -33.98
N ILE A 564 11.74 21.23 -33.98
CA ILE A 564 10.96 21.87 -32.91
C ILE A 564 11.20 21.15 -31.56
N ARG A 565 11.13 19.82 -31.52
CA ARG A 565 11.45 18.99 -30.34
C ARG A 565 12.81 19.35 -29.73
N ARG A 566 13.82 19.57 -30.58
CA ARG A 566 15.17 19.95 -30.14
C ARG A 566 15.22 21.37 -29.53
N LEU A 567 14.52 22.34 -30.14
CA LEU A 567 14.48 23.71 -29.62
C LEU A 567 13.82 23.80 -28.23
N ILE A 568 12.75 23.02 -27.98
CA ILE A 568 12.20 22.89 -26.62
C ILE A 568 13.24 22.31 -25.65
N TYR A 569 13.93 21.23 -26.02
CA TYR A 569 14.95 20.62 -25.15
C TYR A 569 16.04 21.64 -24.77
N GLU A 570 16.40 22.53 -25.69
CA GLU A 570 17.37 23.60 -25.47
C GLU A 570 16.81 24.81 -24.69
N ASP A 571 15.48 25.00 -24.61
CA ASP A 571 14.85 25.97 -23.71
C ASP A 571 14.98 25.53 -22.24
N TYR A 572 14.63 24.28 -21.92
CA TYR A 572 14.81 23.75 -20.56
C TYR A 572 16.26 23.53 -20.14
N LEU A 573 17.13 23.08 -21.06
CA LEU A 573 18.53 22.91 -20.71
C LEU A 573 19.15 24.21 -20.23
N ARG A 574 18.82 25.38 -20.84
CA ARG A 574 19.21 26.68 -20.28
C ARG A 574 18.68 26.87 -18.86
N VAL A 575 17.36 26.79 -18.69
CA VAL A 575 16.70 27.03 -17.41
C VAL A 575 17.29 26.22 -16.24
N PHE A 576 17.64 24.95 -16.45
CA PHE A 576 18.27 24.12 -15.42
C PHE A 576 19.81 24.17 -15.37
N ASN A 577 20.51 24.41 -16.48
CA ASN A 577 21.99 24.49 -16.48
C ASN A 577 22.50 25.84 -15.98
N ASP A 578 21.76 26.93 -16.21
CA ASP A 578 22.10 28.29 -15.77
C ASP A 578 21.93 28.47 -14.24
N GLN A 579 21.58 27.39 -13.52
CA GLN A 579 21.39 27.30 -12.07
C GLN A 579 20.41 28.35 -11.48
N THR A 580 19.50 28.88 -12.30
CA THR A 580 18.52 29.89 -11.86
C THR A 580 17.32 29.30 -11.11
N VAL A 581 16.98 28.02 -11.36
CA VAL A 581 15.92 27.26 -10.67
C VAL A 581 16.23 25.77 -10.56
N ASP A 582 15.74 25.15 -9.49
CA ASP A 582 15.80 23.69 -9.27
C ASP A 582 14.54 22.94 -9.74
N VAL A 583 13.38 23.58 -9.63
CA VAL A 583 12.05 23.04 -9.92
C VAL A 583 11.20 24.15 -10.53
N LEU A 584 10.38 23.81 -11.51
CA LEU A 584 9.40 24.69 -12.14
C LEU A 584 7.99 24.34 -11.65
N LEU A 585 7.31 25.31 -11.04
CA LEU A 585 5.90 25.19 -10.68
C LEU A 585 5.03 25.64 -11.86
N THR A 586 4.16 24.74 -12.29
CA THR A 586 3.32 24.86 -13.49
C THR A 586 1.90 24.38 -13.17
N PRO A 587 0.87 24.77 -13.92
CA PRO A 587 -0.43 24.11 -13.85
C PRO A 587 -0.42 22.69 -14.42
N ALA A 588 -1.40 21.86 -14.08
CA ALA A 588 -1.56 20.50 -14.61
C ALA A 588 -2.69 20.36 -15.65
N THR A 589 -3.70 21.25 -15.64
CA THR A 589 -4.84 21.26 -16.57
C THR A 589 -5.23 22.70 -16.91
N SER A 590 -6.06 22.89 -17.94
CA SER A 590 -6.58 24.22 -18.28
C SER A 590 -7.66 24.69 -17.30
N SER A 591 -8.50 23.77 -16.85
CA SER A 591 -9.62 23.96 -15.92
C SER A 591 -9.76 22.75 -14.98
N ASP A 592 -10.83 22.76 -14.19
CA ASP A 592 -11.42 21.56 -13.60
C ASP A 592 -12.10 20.66 -14.66
N ALA A 593 -12.57 19.49 -14.22
CA ALA A 593 -12.98 18.40 -15.10
C ALA A 593 -14.32 18.65 -15.83
N PRO A 594 -14.37 18.53 -17.17
CA PRO A 594 -15.58 18.74 -17.96
C PRO A 594 -16.56 17.55 -17.91
N LEU A 595 -17.82 17.80 -18.25
CA LEU A 595 -18.86 16.77 -18.36
C LEU A 595 -18.76 16.02 -19.70
N PHE A 596 -19.02 14.71 -19.69
CA PHE A 596 -19.05 13.88 -20.90
C PHE A 596 -20.02 14.38 -21.98
N SER A 597 -21.14 14.99 -21.59
CA SER A 597 -22.11 15.63 -22.50
C SER A 597 -21.57 16.89 -23.20
N GLN A 598 -20.52 17.52 -22.67
CA GLN A 598 -19.82 18.63 -23.30
C GLN A 598 -18.80 18.11 -24.33
N LEU A 599 -18.17 16.95 -24.08
CA LEU A 599 -17.22 16.30 -25.00
C LEU A 599 -17.90 15.75 -26.26
N LYS A 600 -19.17 15.33 -26.15
CA LYS A 600 -19.99 14.78 -27.26
C LYS A 600 -20.45 15.81 -28.31
N LYS A 601 -20.21 17.11 -28.13
CA LYS A 601 -20.55 18.15 -29.13
C LYS A 601 -19.43 18.32 -30.17
N ASP A 602 -19.76 18.94 -31.30
CA ASP A 602 -18.95 18.98 -32.52
C ASP A 602 -17.45 19.26 -32.29
N ASN A 603 -16.62 18.23 -32.45
CA ASN A 603 -15.17 18.24 -32.23
C ASN A 603 -14.69 18.74 -30.85
N CYS A 604 -15.57 18.87 -29.85
CA CYS A 604 -15.22 19.41 -28.54
C CYS A 604 -14.15 18.56 -27.82
N ASN A 605 -14.19 17.23 -27.94
CA ASN A 605 -13.14 16.36 -27.39
C ASN A 605 -11.74 16.68 -27.97
N LEU A 606 -11.62 16.82 -29.29
CA LEU A 606 -10.37 17.18 -29.98
C LEU A 606 -9.89 18.62 -29.71
N ILE A 607 -10.72 19.46 -29.09
CA ILE A 607 -10.35 20.81 -28.62
C ILE A 607 -9.94 20.75 -27.15
N GLN A 608 -10.62 19.94 -26.34
CA GLN A 608 -10.31 19.76 -24.92
C GLN A 608 -8.98 19.02 -24.71
N GLU A 609 -8.69 17.97 -25.49
CA GLU A 609 -7.38 17.29 -25.50
C GLU A 609 -6.24 18.33 -25.54
N ARG A 610 -6.25 19.24 -26.53
CA ARG A 610 -5.20 20.26 -26.71
C ARG A 610 -5.09 21.29 -25.59
N ARG A 611 -6.11 21.44 -24.75
CA ARG A 611 -6.13 22.41 -23.65
C ARG A 611 -5.53 21.83 -22.38
N ASP A 612 -5.84 20.58 -22.06
CA ASP A 612 -5.34 19.93 -20.84
C ASP A 612 -3.98 19.26 -21.08
N ASP A 613 -3.76 18.66 -22.25
CA ASP A 613 -2.44 18.19 -22.68
C ASP A 613 -1.43 19.34 -22.78
N TYR A 614 -1.88 20.58 -22.98
CA TYR A 614 -1.05 21.79 -23.11
C TYR A 614 -0.07 21.99 -21.95
N PHE A 615 -0.39 21.43 -20.79
CA PHE A 615 0.31 21.59 -19.51
C PHE A 615 1.08 20.36 -19.03
N THR A 616 0.76 19.15 -19.50
CA THR A 616 1.40 17.89 -19.03
C THR A 616 1.91 16.94 -20.12
N LEU A 617 1.44 17.03 -21.36
CA LEU A 617 2.25 16.71 -22.54
C LEU A 617 3.11 17.94 -22.94
N PRO A 618 3.41 18.80 -21.96
CA PRO A 618 4.73 19.13 -21.39
C PRO A 618 5.67 18.18 -20.63
N ALA A 619 5.46 16.86 -20.46
CA ALA A 619 6.45 16.01 -19.76
C ALA A 619 7.17 14.89 -20.58
N ASN A 620 6.75 14.50 -21.80
CA ASN A 620 7.22 13.37 -22.66
C ASN A 620 8.24 13.47 -23.95
N LEU A 621 8.34 14.46 -24.89
CA LEU A 621 9.38 14.64 -26.00
C LEU A 621 10.88 15.16 -25.79
N ALA A 622 11.23 16.35 -25.26
CA ALA A 622 12.58 16.65 -24.65
C ALA A 622 13.18 15.67 -23.54
N GLY A 623 13.15 15.93 -22.20
CA GLY A 623 13.79 15.05 -21.17
C GLY A 623 13.46 15.03 -19.63
N LEU A 624 12.43 15.71 -19.09
CA LEU A 624 12.30 16.00 -17.62
C LEU A 624 11.25 15.27 -16.74
N PRO A 625 11.56 14.95 -15.46
CA PRO A 625 10.58 14.46 -14.47
C PRO A 625 9.51 15.49 -14.10
N ALA A 626 8.25 15.05 -13.95
CA ALA A 626 7.13 15.88 -13.54
C ALA A 626 6.15 15.14 -12.62
N LEU A 627 5.59 15.84 -11.63
CA LEU A 627 4.65 15.33 -10.61
C LEU A 627 3.48 16.30 -10.46
N VAL A 628 2.27 15.82 -10.18
CA VAL A 628 1.07 16.65 -9.93
C VAL A 628 0.60 16.49 -8.48
N LEU A 629 0.24 17.61 -7.83
CA LEU A 629 -0.41 17.66 -6.51
C LEU A 629 -1.83 18.25 -6.65
N PRO A 630 -2.84 17.74 -5.91
CA PRO A 630 -4.09 18.47 -5.69
C PRO A 630 -3.85 19.66 -4.76
N VAL A 631 -4.43 20.81 -5.07
CA VAL A 631 -4.15 22.09 -4.38
C VAL A 631 -5.41 22.81 -3.85
N GLY A 632 -6.59 22.31 -4.19
CA GLY A 632 -7.88 22.89 -3.80
C GLY A 632 -9.01 22.49 -4.73
N LEU A 633 -10.14 23.18 -4.62
CA LEU A 633 -11.35 22.93 -5.42
C LEU A 633 -11.70 24.16 -6.28
N SER A 634 -12.23 23.93 -7.47
CA SER A 634 -12.78 24.99 -8.34
C SER A 634 -14.06 25.59 -7.76
N GLY A 635 -14.58 26.66 -8.38
CA GLY A 635 -15.92 27.18 -8.09
C GLY A 635 -17.07 26.15 -8.26
N GLN A 636 -16.80 25.00 -8.86
CA GLN A 636 -17.70 23.87 -9.08
C GLN A 636 -17.51 22.74 -8.05
N ASN A 637 -16.67 22.95 -7.02
CA ASN A 637 -16.24 21.95 -6.03
C ASN A 637 -15.47 20.74 -6.63
N LEU A 638 -14.83 20.90 -7.78
CA LEU A 638 -14.02 19.84 -8.42
C LEU A 638 -12.52 20.03 -8.15
N PRO A 639 -11.72 18.97 -7.97
CA PRO A 639 -10.29 19.09 -7.68
C PRO A 639 -9.49 19.84 -8.75
N VAL A 640 -8.62 20.75 -8.31
CA VAL A 640 -7.65 21.47 -9.13
C VAL A 640 -6.24 20.97 -8.79
N GLY A 641 -5.41 20.75 -9.82
CA GLY A 641 -4.05 20.25 -9.68
C GLY A 641 -2.98 21.18 -10.25
N LEU A 642 -1.82 21.23 -9.60
CA LEU A 642 -0.60 21.86 -10.12
C LEU A 642 0.52 20.84 -10.27
N GLN A 643 1.38 21.09 -11.25
CA GLN A 643 2.51 20.26 -11.63
C GLN A 643 3.84 20.91 -11.23
N LEU A 644 4.69 20.13 -10.58
CA LEU A 644 6.10 20.44 -10.36
C LEU A 644 6.94 19.69 -11.41
N ILE A 645 7.84 20.38 -12.11
CA ILE A 645 8.78 19.79 -13.09
C ILE A 645 10.21 19.97 -12.57
N GLY A 646 10.96 18.88 -12.41
CA GLY A 646 12.36 18.92 -11.97
C GLY A 646 13.35 18.80 -13.13
N LYS A 647 14.62 19.09 -12.86
CA LYS A 647 15.75 18.74 -13.76
C LYS A 647 15.87 17.22 -13.95
N HIS A 648 16.48 16.79 -15.06
CA HIS A 648 16.82 15.39 -15.33
C HIS A 648 17.50 14.73 -14.11
N PHE A 649 17.02 13.55 -13.69
CA PHE A 649 17.52 12.81 -12.52
C PHE A 649 17.38 13.57 -11.17
N GLY A 650 16.51 14.59 -11.11
CA GLY A 650 16.22 15.41 -9.93
C GLY A 650 15.06 14.93 -9.07
N GLU A 651 14.56 13.71 -9.28
CA GLU A 651 13.30 13.20 -8.69
C GLU A 651 13.30 13.27 -7.15
N LYS A 652 14.45 13.01 -6.51
CA LYS A 652 14.57 13.11 -5.04
C LYS A 652 14.22 14.52 -4.54
N GLN A 653 14.75 15.56 -5.19
CA GLN A 653 14.52 16.96 -4.84
C GLN A 653 13.06 17.36 -5.13
N LEU A 654 12.51 16.86 -6.24
CA LEU A 654 11.12 17.06 -6.65
C LEU A 654 10.12 16.45 -5.64
N LEU A 655 10.37 15.21 -5.21
CA LEU A 655 9.54 14.47 -4.25
C LEU A 655 9.64 15.07 -2.83
N GLN A 656 10.83 15.50 -2.40
CA GLN A 656 11.00 16.19 -1.12
C GLN A 656 10.21 17.51 -1.06
N LEU A 657 10.23 18.30 -2.14
CA LEU A 657 9.42 19.52 -2.24
C LEU A 657 7.92 19.21 -2.28
N ALA A 658 7.53 18.18 -3.02
CA ALA A 658 6.13 17.76 -3.13
C ALA A 658 5.54 17.32 -1.78
N GLN A 659 6.27 16.49 -1.02
CA GLN A 659 5.88 16.03 0.32
C GLN A 659 5.78 17.20 1.32
N TRP A 660 6.68 18.18 1.23
CA TRP A 660 6.67 19.38 2.07
C TRP A 660 5.46 20.28 1.79
N LEU A 661 4.99 20.35 0.53
CA LEU A 661 3.78 21.05 0.11
C LEU A 661 2.50 20.30 0.53
N GLU A 662 2.44 18.99 0.27
CA GLU A 662 1.31 18.11 0.60
C GLU A 662 0.91 18.24 2.08
N ALA A 663 1.90 18.16 2.98
CA ALA A 663 1.72 18.30 4.42
C ALA A 663 1.20 19.68 4.89
N ARG A 664 1.27 20.72 4.05
CA ARG A 664 0.69 22.05 4.33
C ARG A 664 -0.68 22.20 3.72
N LEU A 665 -0.84 21.76 2.47
CA LEU A 665 -2.08 21.91 1.72
C LEU A 665 -3.23 21.12 2.33
N SER A 666 -2.93 20.06 3.08
CA SER A 666 -3.92 19.35 3.91
C SER A 666 -5.18 18.95 3.12
N PHE A 667 -5.02 18.62 1.83
CA PHE A 667 -6.15 18.42 0.91
C PHE A 667 -7.06 17.27 1.34
N GLU A 668 -6.52 16.29 2.07
CA GLU A 668 -7.25 15.23 2.75
C GLU A 668 -8.36 15.80 3.68
N ASN A 669 -8.05 16.87 4.44
CA ASN A 669 -8.97 17.56 5.35
C ASN A 669 -10.00 18.47 4.64
N LEU A 670 -9.81 18.74 3.33
CA LEU A 670 -10.81 19.42 2.49
C LEU A 670 -11.83 18.44 1.90
N SER A 671 -11.66 17.13 2.12
CA SER A 671 -12.68 16.12 1.82
C SER A 671 -13.50 15.78 3.08
N PRO A 672 -14.85 15.77 3.02
CA PRO A 672 -15.68 15.47 4.18
C PRO A 672 -15.74 13.96 4.45
N ASP A 673 -14.89 13.48 5.38
CA ASP A 673 -14.86 12.15 6.05
C ASP A 673 -14.81 10.87 5.18
N LEU A 674 -15.01 10.96 3.86
CA LEU A 674 -15.32 9.79 3.02
C LEU A 674 -14.06 9.06 2.51
N LEU A 675 -12.94 9.77 2.30
CA LEU A 675 -11.67 9.17 1.86
C LEU A 675 -11.00 8.31 2.96
N MET A 676 -11.30 8.56 4.24
CA MET A 676 -10.79 7.79 5.38
C MET A 676 -11.35 6.36 5.49
N LYS A 677 -12.34 5.99 4.68
CA LYS A 677 -13.08 4.71 4.79
C LYS A 677 -13.02 3.82 3.53
N ILE A 678 -12.09 4.09 2.61
CA ILE A 678 -11.89 3.33 1.36
C ILE A 678 -10.65 2.44 1.41
#